data_AF-A0A933U909-F1
#
_entry.id   AF-A0A933U909-F1
#
_cell.length_a   1.000
_cell.length_b   1.000
_cell.length_c   1.000
_cell.angle_alpha   90.00
_cell.angle_beta   90.00
_cell.angle_gamma   90.00
#
_symmetry.space_group_name_H-M   'P 1'
#
loop_
_entity.id
_entity.type
_entity.pdbx_description
1 polymer ?
#
loop_
_entity_poly.entity_id
_entity_poly.type
_entity_poly.pdbx_seq_one_letter_code
_entity_poly.pdbx_strand_id
1 'polypeptide(L)'
;MYSVQCSRLFTCAAAAALLSLSLAAQRRQVTPAPPSRPFPHAGGGGLTFQPELALPRGTLDLRVEPGQGSGTSGFLTTVSNDFVNVPRASATFVAASDDTSLVALFSAEAFTDSSTGRMFLRALVDGVVAAPADIVFTEGLFQGARTFAFTTEVDRGVHTVEIQWLVDPGVTGSLRAESLELRHGANVAHDTPPSGPDSVTTTPSFVPVPGASVAFYVPTSGKSVVGFSAESLVQGANKRLFVRALVDGASCLPGDVVFAGRNSRQAHQMRFGSPTLAPGWHTATIEWLIDAGGIGFLGDRTLWVTTQDMRPGVHESTVVAPSGPSVSTSSNAWTQVPGLSTLLTLPPNAEIAASFSGEVLSGTGSRLEMRLVTAGPTTSDVAVLAQNGFPFETQSFTFDRKHVFLPPATLSGIWLEWRAIGGSVSMGDRVLHLTIESGAVPDLAEAPAIGRGSQDSPDGQLVEAAIGTRKVLTLIHRIPRAAPNAVIPTIAQVTDALYGSTSMTDYYDKVSGGRFGLVNAGVREYDSLETEDHYWNHAPFGCGMPAADGYAGGHAERWAEVVGLANADVDFAAFDTNGDGVLQPESELAVLIVVPQGGTAGFTRDLSPYCTGTPVVVDGVIVPAISEWFTSAPSLNWEVATHELAHLILGLTDLYANGYNFDTEAGSLSLMADNLSTTSHLDAFHKLSLGWATPMYAPIDGEYGLQDVKESGAVLVLPRDQDGDGMECFLVETRRTAFSDPLYDEVIGANGAIVWHIVESPSQNAFEPGCMTLAEWAAVSGNGRRALRVVRPGVDYAGGSASDWTFGSYDLLDHGLLCPGMGAPHNALLWADGGESGWNLLAFGASGPIQRFVVERD
;
A
#
# COMPACT_ATOMS: atom_id res chain seq x y z
N MET A 1 28.73 -53.00 24.66
CA MET A 1 29.99 -53.30 25.38
C MET A 1 30.84 -52.03 25.34
N TYR A 2 31.13 -51.46 26.53
CA TYR A 2 32.16 -50.47 26.93
C TYR A 2 32.44 -49.27 25.97
N SER A 3 32.11 -48.00 26.23
CA SER A 3 32.38 -47.09 27.37
C SER A 3 33.86 -47.01 27.80
N VAL A 4 34.50 -45.85 27.60
CA VAL A 4 35.30 -45.12 28.61
C VAL A 4 35.31 -43.61 28.29
N GLN A 5 34.75 -42.81 29.21
CA GLN A 5 35.04 -41.38 29.41
C GLN A 5 36.36 -41.22 30.19
N CYS A 6 37.07 -40.11 30.01
CA CYS A 6 37.72 -39.47 31.17
C CYS A 6 37.85 -37.95 31.00
N SER A 7 37.51 -37.28 32.10
CA SER A 7 37.25 -35.87 32.33
C SER A 7 38.47 -35.14 32.94
N ARG A 8 38.50 -33.79 32.86
CA ARG A 8 38.51 -32.85 34.01
C ARG A 8 38.83 -31.39 33.63
N LEU A 9 38.03 -30.51 34.23
CA LEU A 9 38.20 -29.06 34.40
C LEU A 9 39.34 -28.71 35.38
N PHE A 10 40.00 -27.55 35.19
CA PHE A 10 40.11 -26.44 36.18
C PHE A 10 40.78 -25.19 35.54
N THR A 11 40.56 -24.04 36.17
CA THR A 11 40.44 -22.66 35.68
C THR A 11 41.67 -21.75 35.79
N CYS A 12 41.58 -20.59 35.11
CA CYS A 12 42.21 -19.26 35.33
C CYS A 12 43.68 -19.04 34.89
N ALA A 13 43.92 -18.17 33.89
CA ALA A 13 44.08 -16.71 34.07
C ALA A 13 44.67 -16.01 32.81
N ALA A 14 44.03 -14.89 32.45
CA ALA A 14 44.55 -13.64 31.87
C ALA A 14 45.52 -13.65 30.66
N ALA A 15 45.01 -13.12 29.54
CA ALA A 15 45.53 -11.93 28.82
C ALA A 15 45.30 -12.08 27.30
N ALA A 16 44.19 -11.52 26.78
CA ALA A 16 44.00 -11.34 25.35
C ALA A 16 43.85 -9.84 25.07
N ALA A 17 44.81 -9.31 24.32
CA ALA A 17 44.84 -7.95 23.84
C ALA A 17 43.72 -7.72 22.81
N LEU A 18 43.03 -6.59 22.97
CA LEU A 18 42.10 -6.03 22.00
C LEU A 18 42.85 -5.68 20.71
N LEU A 19 42.38 -6.22 19.59
CA LEU A 19 42.67 -5.74 18.24
C LEU A 19 41.32 -5.32 17.63
N SER A 20 40.94 -4.08 17.88
CA SER A 20 39.81 -3.42 17.21
C SER A 20 40.26 -2.98 15.82
N LEU A 21 39.71 -3.62 14.78
CA LEU A 21 39.77 -3.10 13.42
C LEU A 21 38.89 -1.84 13.34
N SER A 22 39.53 -0.69 13.13
CA SER A 22 38.87 0.53 12.69
C SER A 22 38.64 0.45 11.17
N LEU A 23 37.40 0.29 10.72
CA LEU A 23 37.02 0.65 9.35
C LEU A 23 37.03 2.18 9.25
N ALA A 24 38.08 2.73 8.63
CA ALA A 24 38.11 4.13 8.24
C ALA A 24 37.30 4.29 6.94
N ALA A 25 36.18 5.01 7.03
CA ALA A 25 35.42 5.48 5.89
C ALA A 25 36.29 6.37 5.00
N GLN A 26 36.63 5.87 3.81
CA GLN A 26 37.39 6.60 2.81
C GLN A 26 36.42 7.50 2.03
N ARG A 27 36.25 8.74 2.50
CA ARG A 27 35.56 9.81 1.74
C ARG A 27 36.22 9.98 0.37
N ARG A 28 35.53 9.60 -0.71
CA ARG A 28 35.84 10.06 -2.07
C ARG A 28 35.54 11.54 -2.16
N GLN A 29 36.58 12.38 -2.19
CA GLN A 29 36.45 13.73 -2.74
C GLN A 29 36.26 13.61 -4.25
N VAL A 30 35.03 13.80 -4.72
CA VAL A 30 34.74 14.03 -6.14
C VAL A 30 35.02 15.50 -6.42
N THR A 31 36.04 15.78 -7.23
CA THR A 31 36.24 17.09 -7.87
C THR A 31 35.68 17.01 -9.29
N PRO A 32 34.88 17.99 -9.75
CA PRO A 32 34.33 17.96 -11.10
C PRO A 32 35.38 18.46 -12.10
N ALA A 33 35.81 17.58 -13.01
CA ALA A 33 36.54 17.96 -14.22
C ALA A 33 35.57 17.89 -15.43
N PRO A 34 35.58 18.88 -16.34
CA PRO A 34 34.66 18.91 -17.47
C PRO A 34 35.14 17.94 -18.57
N PRO A 35 34.26 17.11 -19.18
CA PRO A 35 34.65 16.30 -20.31
C PRO A 35 34.53 17.12 -21.60
N SER A 36 35.66 17.31 -22.28
CA SER A 36 35.66 17.68 -23.70
C SER A 36 36.23 16.52 -24.52
N ARG A 37 35.33 15.81 -25.23
CA ARG A 37 35.71 15.00 -26.40
C ARG A 37 34.69 15.17 -27.52
N PRO A 38 35.13 15.19 -28.80
CA PRO A 38 34.26 15.43 -29.93
C PRO A 38 33.61 14.15 -30.43
N PHE A 39 32.33 14.24 -30.80
CA PHE A 39 31.58 13.18 -31.48
C PHE A 39 32.11 12.93 -32.90
N PRO A 40 32.20 11.68 -33.36
CA PRO A 40 32.35 11.39 -34.78
C PRO A 40 30.98 11.40 -35.48
N HIS A 41 30.93 12.04 -36.65
CA HIS A 41 29.79 11.97 -37.55
C HIS A 41 29.57 10.53 -38.04
N ALA A 42 28.39 9.97 -37.79
CA ALA A 42 27.89 8.75 -38.42
C ALA A 42 26.86 9.11 -39.50
N GLY A 43 27.01 8.51 -40.68
CA GLY A 43 26.14 8.65 -41.83
C GLY A 43 24.78 7.97 -41.65
N GLY A 44 23.81 8.46 -42.41
CA GLY A 44 22.40 8.10 -42.32
C GLY A 44 22.08 6.63 -42.60
N GLY A 45 21.49 5.99 -41.60
CA GLY A 45 20.52 4.92 -41.74
C GLY A 45 19.31 5.32 -40.89
N GLY A 46 18.11 5.38 -41.50
CA GLY A 46 16.88 5.75 -40.81
C GLY A 46 16.48 4.64 -39.83
N LEU A 47 16.94 4.75 -38.59
CA LEU A 47 16.36 4.05 -37.46
C LEU A 47 15.12 4.84 -37.07
N THR A 48 13.94 4.26 -37.30
CA THR A 48 12.69 4.73 -36.70
C THR A 48 12.92 4.79 -35.20
N PHE A 49 12.87 6.00 -34.63
CA PHE A 49 12.97 6.19 -33.19
C PHE A 49 11.83 5.41 -32.55
N GLN A 50 12.16 4.34 -31.80
CA GLN A 50 11.19 3.75 -30.90
C GLN A 50 10.95 4.77 -29.79
N PRO A 51 9.70 5.14 -29.47
CA PRO A 51 9.43 5.88 -28.26
C PRO A 51 9.97 5.02 -27.11
N GLU A 52 10.97 5.55 -26.40
CA GLU A 52 11.46 4.91 -25.19
C GLU A 52 10.30 4.87 -24.21
N LEU A 53 9.90 3.66 -23.83
CA LEU A 53 8.81 3.39 -22.90
C LEU A 53 9.04 4.19 -21.61
N ALA A 54 8.22 5.22 -21.43
CA ALA A 54 8.27 6.07 -20.26
C ALA A 54 7.48 5.39 -19.14
N LEU A 55 8.18 4.99 -18.07
CA LEU A 55 7.51 4.68 -16.81
C LEU A 55 6.70 5.90 -16.35
N PRO A 56 5.60 5.71 -15.60
CA PRO A 56 4.89 6.81 -14.97
C PRO A 56 5.91 7.70 -14.26
N ARG A 57 5.82 8.98 -14.59
CA ARG A 57 6.72 10.02 -14.11
C ARG A 57 5.98 10.83 -13.04
N GLY A 58 5.33 10.15 -12.10
CA GLY A 58 4.84 10.77 -10.87
C GLY A 58 6.02 11.37 -10.08
N THR A 59 5.76 12.39 -9.29
CA THR A 59 6.69 12.87 -8.23
C THR A 59 6.10 12.69 -6.85
N LEU A 60 4.79 12.47 -6.83
CA LEU A 60 3.98 12.24 -5.67
C LEU A 60 3.28 10.91 -5.91
N ASP A 61 3.19 10.11 -4.86
CA ASP A 61 2.24 9.02 -4.74
C ASP A 61 1.69 9.17 -3.33
N LEU A 62 0.37 9.26 -3.21
CA LEU A 62 -0.27 9.66 -1.98
C LEU A 62 -1.27 8.61 -1.56
N ARG A 63 -1.05 8.03 -0.39
CA ARG A 63 -2.08 7.27 0.31
C ARG A 63 -2.49 8.03 1.54
N VAL A 64 -3.74 8.43 1.59
CA VAL A 64 -4.36 8.79 2.86
C VAL A 64 -5.54 7.86 2.95
N GLU A 65 -5.55 7.06 4.00
CA GLU A 65 -6.76 6.36 4.31
C GLU A 65 -7.78 7.42 4.70
N PRO A 66 -8.96 7.49 4.06
CA PRO A 66 -10.01 8.36 4.53
C PRO A 66 -10.24 7.98 5.98
N GLY A 67 -9.80 8.87 6.88
CA GLY A 67 -9.71 8.62 8.30
C GLY A 67 -11.12 8.58 8.82
N GLN A 68 -11.76 7.42 8.65
CA GLN A 68 -13.08 6.99 9.08
C GLN A 68 -13.88 8.13 9.69
N GLY A 69 -14.28 9.08 8.82
CA GLY A 69 -14.80 10.40 9.20
C GLY A 69 -16.16 10.38 9.87
N SER A 70 -16.74 9.20 10.09
CA SER A 70 -17.82 9.00 11.04
C SER A 70 -17.19 8.54 12.34
N GLY A 71 -17.46 9.18 13.49
CA GLY A 71 -16.91 8.86 14.83
C GLY A 71 -17.19 7.43 15.38
N THR A 72 -17.47 6.51 14.45
CA THR A 72 -17.52 5.06 14.40
C THR A 72 -16.33 4.27 14.93
N SER A 73 -15.18 4.56 14.33
CA SER A 73 -14.09 3.61 14.35
C SER A 73 -13.08 3.91 15.44
N GLY A 74 -12.61 2.83 16.04
CA GLY A 74 -11.62 2.87 17.10
C GLY A 74 -10.27 3.35 16.58
N PHE A 75 -9.40 3.69 17.53
CA PHE A 75 -7.98 3.76 17.24
C PHE A 75 -7.48 2.38 16.81
N LEU A 76 -6.54 2.34 15.86
CA LEU A 76 -5.64 1.21 15.74
C LEU A 76 -4.85 1.14 17.04
N THR A 77 -4.66 -0.05 17.61
CA THR A 77 -3.87 -0.23 18.84
C THR A 77 -2.81 -1.31 18.67
N THR A 78 -1.69 -1.17 19.37
CA THR A 78 -0.71 -2.25 19.51
C THR A 78 -0.13 -2.25 20.93
N VAL A 79 0.22 -3.43 21.42
CA VAL A 79 1.01 -3.62 22.65
C VAL A 79 2.37 -4.26 22.34
N SER A 80 2.70 -4.41 21.06
CA SER A 80 3.89 -5.11 20.62
C SER A 80 5.15 -4.37 21.04
N ASN A 81 6.09 -5.12 21.58
CA ASN A 81 7.46 -4.67 21.82
C ASN A 81 8.42 -5.03 20.67
N ASP A 82 7.89 -5.62 19.60
CA ASP A 82 8.56 -5.85 18.33
C ASP A 82 7.90 -5.01 17.24
N PHE A 83 8.63 -4.71 16.17
CA PHE A 83 8.06 -3.96 15.06
C PHE A 83 7.05 -4.81 14.29
N VAL A 84 5.81 -4.31 14.21
CA VAL A 84 4.73 -4.88 13.40
C VAL A 84 4.23 -3.83 12.41
N ASN A 85 3.62 -4.25 11.29
CA ASN A 85 3.06 -3.32 10.32
C ASN A 85 1.92 -2.51 10.96
N VAL A 86 1.89 -1.20 10.69
CA VAL A 86 0.71 -0.39 10.95
C VAL A 86 -0.33 -0.77 9.89
N PRO A 87 -1.51 -1.29 10.28
CA PRO A 87 -2.53 -1.66 9.31
C PRO A 87 -2.84 -0.51 8.35
N ARG A 88 -2.90 -0.80 7.04
CA ARG A 88 -3.21 0.17 5.98
C ARG A 88 -2.23 1.33 5.79
N ALA A 89 -1.04 1.26 6.38
CA ALA A 89 0.01 2.25 6.19
C ALA A 89 1.11 1.75 5.23
N SER A 90 0.69 1.24 4.07
CA SER A 90 1.58 0.85 2.98
C SER A 90 1.26 1.62 1.70
N ALA A 91 2.21 1.85 0.80
CA ALA A 91 1.92 2.46 -0.50
C ALA A 91 2.90 1.94 -1.54
N THR A 92 2.44 1.77 -2.77
CA THR A 92 3.27 1.35 -3.90
C THR A 92 3.52 2.53 -4.82
N PHE A 93 4.75 2.66 -5.31
CA PHE A 93 5.13 3.67 -6.30
C PHE A 93 6.07 3.10 -7.35
N VAL A 94 6.28 3.85 -8.43
CA VAL A 94 7.21 3.48 -9.51
C VAL A 94 8.35 4.48 -9.60
N ALA A 95 9.56 4.03 -9.34
CA ALA A 95 10.78 4.77 -9.60
C ALA A 95 11.12 4.72 -11.10
N ALA A 96 11.12 5.87 -11.76
CA ALA A 96 11.38 5.96 -13.20
C ALA A 96 12.87 5.79 -13.58
N SER A 97 13.78 5.89 -12.61
CA SER A 97 15.23 5.88 -12.78
C SER A 97 15.93 5.16 -11.62
N ASP A 98 17.16 4.70 -11.86
CA ASP A 98 18.02 4.24 -10.78
C ASP A 98 18.42 5.41 -9.87
N ASP A 99 18.85 5.10 -8.63
CA ASP A 99 19.21 6.09 -7.61
C ASP A 99 18.11 7.15 -7.36
N THR A 100 16.84 6.77 -7.52
CA THR A 100 15.70 7.66 -7.27
C THR A 100 15.60 7.94 -5.76
N SER A 101 15.84 9.19 -5.39
CA SER A 101 15.59 9.65 -4.02
C SER A 101 14.10 9.54 -3.67
N LEU A 102 13.81 8.97 -2.50
CA LEU A 102 12.48 8.85 -1.92
C LEU A 102 12.45 9.56 -0.56
N VAL A 103 11.36 10.28 -0.30
CA VAL A 103 10.96 10.78 1.03
C VAL A 103 9.56 10.26 1.32
N ALA A 104 9.42 9.40 2.33
CA ALA A 104 8.14 8.91 2.83
C ALA A 104 7.73 9.70 4.08
N LEU A 105 6.66 10.49 3.99
CA LEU A 105 6.11 11.26 5.10
C LEU A 105 4.90 10.54 5.66
N PHE A 106 5.04 10.03 6.88
CA PHE A 106 3.93 9.45 7.61
C PHE A 106 3.36 10.46 8.60
N SER A 107 2.04 10.72 8.52
CA SER A 107 1.32 11.50 9.53
C SER A 107 0.20 10.69 10.16
N ALA A 108 0.00 10.86 11.47
CA ALA A 108 -1.14 10.25 12.17
C ALA A 108 -1.41 10.99 13.49
N GLU A 109 -2.62 10.81 14.02
CA GLU A 109 -2.89 11.09 15.42
C GLU A 109 -2.37 9.94 16.27
N ALA A 110 -1.52 10.25 17.25
CA ALA A 110 -0.81 9.24 18.01
C ALA A 110 -0.82 9.51 19.51
N PHE A 111 -0.98 8.47 20.32
CA PHE A 111 -0.76 8.53 21.77
C PHE A 111 -0.35 7.17 22.36
N THR A 112 0.07 7.20 23.63
CA THR A 112 0.26 5.98 24.43
C THR A 112 -0.60 6.04 25.69
N ASP A 113 -0.93 4.89 26.28
CA ASP A 113 -1.68 4.81 27.54
C ASP A 113 -0.83 5.07 28.81
N SER A 114 0.46 5.41 28.63
CA SER A 114 1.42 5.63 29.70
C SER A 114 2.04 7.03 29.62
N SER A 115 2.26 7.69 30.75
CA SER A 115 2.89 9.03 30.78
C SER A 115 4.36 9.07 30.35
N THR A 116 5.01 7.92 30.32
CA THR A 116 6.43 7.72 29.98
C THR A 116 6.62 6.67 28.90
N GLY A 117 5.53 6.06 28.44
CA GLY A 117 5.57 5.06 27.38
C GLY A 117 5.90 5.73 26.06
N ARG A 118 6.74 5.06 25.26
CA ARG A 118 7.07 5.50 23.91
C ARG A 118 6.42 4.58 22.90
N MET A 119 6.04 5.18 21.79
CA MET A 119 5.72 4.49 20.55
C MET A 119 6.74 4.89 19.51
N PHE A 120 7.28 3.89 18.84
CA PHE A 120 8.31 4.03 17.83
C PHE A 120 7.71 3.75 16.46
N LEU A 121 8.25 4.41 15.43
CA LEU A 121 7.93 4.13 14.03
C LEU A 121 9.21 3.87 13.24
N ARG A 122 9.05 3.11 12.15
CA ARG A 122 10.02 3.02 11.07
C ARG A 122 9.31 2.86 9.74
N ALA A 123 10.01 3.20 8.65
CA ALA A 123 9.56 2.89 7.29
C ALA A 123 10.45 1.79 6.70
N LEU A 124 9.84 0.88 5.95
CA LEU A 124 10.50 -0.14 5.16
C LEU A 124 10.22 0.15 3.69
N VAL A 125 11.23 0.04 2.85
CA VAL A 125 11.11 0.14 1.40
C VAL A 125 11.59 -1.18 0.83
N ASP A 126 10.68 -1.94 0.25
CA ASP A 126 10.90 -3.32 -0.20
C ASP A 126 11.47 -4.23 0.91
N GLY A 127 10.94 -4.07 2.14
CA GLY A 127 11.40 -4.79 3.33
C GLY A 127 12.74 -4.30 3.91
N VAL A 128 13.36 -3.26 3.32
CA VAL A 128 14.60 -2.65 3.83
C VAL A 128 14.27 -1.41 4.66
N VAL A 129 14.79 -1.35 5.89
CA VAL A 129 14.57 -0.18 6.77
C VAL A 129 15.16 1.09 6.15
N ALA A 130 14.32 2.10 5.95
CA ALA A 130 14.72 3.43 5.47
C ALA A 130 15.40 4.26 6.58
N ALA A 131 16.06 5.35 6.21
CA ALA A 131 16.67 6.26 7.17
C ALA A 131 15.68 7.35 7.62
N PRO A 132 15.75 7.85 8.87
CA PRO A 132 16.42 7.22 9.99
C PRO A 132 15.73 5.90 10.34
N ALA A 133 16.45 4.99 11.01
CA ALA A 133 15.97 3.62 11.20
C ALA A 133 14.69 3.57 12.05
N ASP A 134 14.78 3.98 13.31
CA ASP A 134 13.67 3.90 14.27
C ASP A 134 13.54 5.26 14.98
N ILE A 135 12.32 5.83 15.02
CA ILE A 135 12.08 7.13 15.67
C ILE A 135 11.03 7.01 16.77
N VAL A 136 11.21 7.73 17.88
CA VAL A 136 10.16 7.93 18.88
C VAL A 136 9.13 8.88 18.30
N PHE A 137 8.04 8.30 17.80
CA PHE A 137 6.96 9.08 17.21
C PHE A 137 6.22 9.85 18.28
N THR A 138 5.88 9.19 19.40
CA THR A 138 5.25 9.83 20.57
C THR A 138 5.74 9.24 21.88
N GLU A 139 5.87 10.10 22.89
CA GLU A 139 6.04 9.73 24.29
C GLU A 139 4.90 10.34 25.12
N GLY A 140 4.28 9.53 25.98
CA GLY A 140 3.29 9.99 26.97
C GLY A 140 1.82 9.81 26.56
N LEU A 141 0.92 10.23 27.47
CA LEU A 141 -0.55 10.22 27.33
C LEU A 141 -1.11 11.18 26.26
N PHE A 142 -0.23 11.71 25.42
CA PHE A 142 -0.54 12.86 24.60
C PHE A 142 -1.19 12.47 23.28
N GLN A 143 -2.29 13.14 22.91
CA GLN A 143 -3.04 12.97 21.65
C GLN A 143 -2.89 14.23 20.79
N GLY A 144 -2.28 14.09 19.61
CA GLY A 144 -2.16 15.12 18.59
C GLY A 144 -1.58 14.56 17.30
N ALA A 145 -1.70 15.33 16.23
CA ALA A 145 -1.24 14.96 14.91
C ALA A 145 0.27 15.19 14.76
N ARG A 146 0.97 14.15 14.34
CA ARG A 146 2.42 14.15 14.17
C ARG A 146 2.75 13.75 12.76
N THR A 147 3.89 14.21 12.28
CA THR A 147 4.43 13.81 10.98
C THR A 147 5.93 13.57 11.13
N PHE A 148 6.46 12.57 10.45
CA PHE A 148 7.90 12.34 10.33
C PHE A 148 8.26 11.92 8.91
N ALA A 149 9.45 12.31 8.43
CA ALA A 149 9.95 11.97 7.09
C ALA A 149 11.07 10.93 7.16
N PHE A 150 10.88 9.82 6.46
CA PHE A 150 11.89 8.79 6.20
C PHE A 150 12.41 8.92 4.77
N THR A 151 13.64 8.49 4.51
CA THR A 151 14.33 8.69 3.25
C THR A 151 15.13 7.47 2.84
N THR A 152 15.19 7.19 1.55
CA THR A 152 16.10 6.20 0.95
C THR A 152 16.36 6.57 -0.50
N GLU A 153 17.24 5.83 -1.16
CA GLU A 153 17.35 5.77 -2.61
C GLU A 153 16.86 4.40 -3.07
N VAL A 154 16.18 4.35 -4.21
CA VAL A 154 15.71 3.11 -4.85
C VAL A 154 16.11 3.08 -6.31
N ASP A 155 16.29 1.89 -6.86
CA ASP A 155 16.57 1.71 -8.28
C ASP A 155 15.32 1.88 -9.15
N ARG A 156 15.42 1.76 -10.47
CA ARG A 156 14.25 1.80 -11.35
C ARG A 156 13.36 0.57 -11.10
N GLY A 157 12.06 0.78 -10.87
CA GLY A 157 11.10 -0.30 -10.71
C GLY A 157 9.90 0.07 -9.85
N VAL A 158 9.10 -0.95 -9.51
CA VAL A 158 8.00 -0.83 -8.53
C VAL A 158 8.57 -1.05 -7.14
N HIS A 159 8.24 -0.16 -6.22
CA HIS A 159 8.67 -0.20 -4.84
C HIS A 159 7.47 -0.08 -3.92
N THR A 160 7.54 -0.73 -2.77
CA THR A 160 6.50 -0.63 -1.73
C THR A 160 7.10 -0.04 -0.47
N VAL A 161 6.43 0.96 0.09
CA VAL A 161 6.72 1.54 1.39
C VAL A 161 5.75 0.96 2.42
N GLU A 162 6.25 0.48 3.54
CA GLU A 162 5.45 0.01 4.68
C GLU A 162 5.86 0.77 5.95
N ILE A 163 4.88 1.21 6.75
CA ILE A 163 5.13 1.77 8.07
C ILE A 163 4.97 0.69 9.14
N GLN A 164 5.96 0.59 10.01
CA GLN A 164 5.92 -0.29 11.18
C GLN A 164 5.94 0.52 12.47
N TRP A 165 5.33 -0.05 13.51
CA TRP A 165 5.29 0.51 14.86
C TRP A 165 5.62 -0.53 15.92
N LEU A 166 6.12 -0.05 17.06
CA LEU A 166 6.21 -0.81 18.31
C LEU A 166 6.05 0.14 19.50
N VAL A 167 5.85 -0.43 20.68
CA VAL A 167 5.77 0.32 21.94
C VAL A 167 6.71 -0.24 23.00
N ASP A 168 7.02 0.59 24.00
CA ASP A 168 7.72 0.11 25.19
C ASP A 168 6.93 -1.04 25.88
N PRO A 169 7.60 -2.01 26.53
CA PRO A 169 6.91 -3.12 27.20
C PRO A 169 5.86 -2.65 28.22
N GLY A 170 4.65 -3.19 28.12
CA GLY A 170 3.52 -2.88 29.01
C GLY A 170 2.82 -1.55 28.70
N VAL A 171 3.08 -0.97 27.53
CA VAL A 171 2.41 0.22 27.00
C VAL A 171 1.47 -0.21 25.87
N THR A 172 0.35 0.50 25.72
CA THR A 172 -0.51 0.43 24.54
C THR A 172 -0.28 1.67 23.69
N GLY A 173 0.10 1.48 22.44
CA GLY A 173 0.16 2.52 21.42
C GLY A 173 -1.17 2.64 20.70
N SER A 174 -1.51 3.85 20.25
CA SER A 174 -2.75 4.08 19.52
C SER A 174 -2.54 5.07 18.38
N LEU A 175 -3.04 4.72 17.19
CA LEU A 175 -3.02 5.54 15.97
C LEU A 175 -4.41 5.70 15.37
N ARG A 176 -4.66 6.82 14.68
CA ARG A 176 -5.77 6.99 13.74
C ARG A 176 -5.48 8.13 12.77
N ALA A 177 -6.32 8.27 11.75
CA ALA A 177 -6.18 9.29 10.71
C ALA A 177 -4.77 9.23 10.10
N GLU A 178 -4.33 8.03 9.75
CA GLU A 178 -3.05 7.77 9.12
C GLU A 178 -3.00 8.30 7.67
N SER A 179 -1.86 8.87 7.31
CA SER A 179 -1.53 9.31 5.95
C SER A 179 -0.08 8.98 5.66
N LEU A 180 0.18 8.56 4.42
CA LEU A 180 1.49 8.26 3.87
C LEU A 180 1.66 8.99 2.54
N GLU A 181 2.44 10.05 2.56
CA GLU A 181 2.80 10.84 1.38
C GLU A 181 4.19 10.42 0.92
N LEU A 182 4.30 9.93 -0.33
CA LEU A 182 5.57 9.59 -0.95
C LEU A 182 5.98 10.70 -1.92
N ARG A 183 7.21 11.21 -1.76
CA ARG A 183 7.84 12.13 -2.70
C ARG A 183 9.07 11.49 -3.28
N HIS A 184 9.16 11.40 -4.60
CA HIS A 184 10.30 10.77 -5.25
C HIS A 184 10.73 11.44 -6.55
N GLY A 185 11.93 11.07 -7.02
CA GLY A 185 12.48 11.53 -8.29
C GLY A 185 13.54 12.64 -8.15
N ALA A 186 14.00 13.13 -9.30
CA ALA A 186 15.16 14.02 -9.41
C ALA A 186 14.99 15.40 -8.73
N ASN A 187 13.76 15.77 -8.35
CA ASN A 187 13.46 17.05 -7.71
C ASN A 187 13.47 16.98 -6.18
N VAL A 188 13.82 15.81 -5.61
CA VAL A 188 13.92 15.57 -4.17
C VAL A 188 15.39 15.51 -3.78
N ALA A 189 15.78 16.29 -2.78
CA ALA A 189 17.08 16.19 -2.13
C ALA A 189 16.88 16.04 -0.63
N HIS A 190 17.68 15.23 0.05
CA HIS A 190 17.57 15.05 1.49
C HIS A 190 18.93 14.88 2.18
N ASP A 191 18.96 15.19 3.48
CA ASP A 191 20.06 14.91 4.41
C ASP A 191 19.46 14.33 5.69
N THR A 192 19.78 13.06 5.93
CA THR A 192 19.25 12.27 7.05
C THR A 192 20.43 11.68 7.80
N PRO A 193 20.92 12.34 8.87
CA PRO A 193 22.02 11.82 9.67
C PRO A 193 21.69 10.41 10.17
N PRO A 194 22.69 9.52 10.28
CA PRO A 194 22.48 8.21 10.90
C PRO A 194 21.91 8.35 12.31
N SER A 195 21.00 7.45 12.67
CA SER A 195 20.42 7.42 14.01
C SER A 195 21.51 7.39 15.08
N GLY A 196 21.34 8.16 16.15
CA GLY A 196 22.40 8.36 17.12
C GLY A 196 22.03 9.25 18.32
N PRO A 197 23.03 9.67 19.12
CA PRO A 197 22.78 10.56 20.25
C PRO A 197 22.13 11.88 19.82
N ASP A 198 21.31 12.43 20.70
CA ASP A 198 20.72 13.75 20.49
C ASP A 198 21.78 14.80 20.19
N SER A 199 21.51 15.62 19.19
CA SER A 199 22.10 16.95 19.14
C SER A 199 21.58 17.76 20.31
N VAL A 200 22.44 18.55 20.95
CA VAL A 200 22.06 19.38 22.10
C VAL A 200 22.40 20.86 21.83
N THR A 201 21.48 21.75 22.16
CA THR A 201 21.70 23.20 22.14
C THR A 201 21.28 23.86 23.45
N THR A 202 22.10 24.82 23.88
CA THR A 202 21.80 25.73 25.01
C THR A 202 21.90 27.19 24.58
N THR A 203 22.06 27.44 23.28
CA THR A 203 22.33 28.79 22.78
C THR A 203 21.03 29.56 22.51
N PRO A 204 20.92 30.82 22.99
CA PRO A 204 19.77 31.68 22.70
C PRO A 204 19.87 32.38 21.34
N SER A 205 20.84 32.01 20.50
CA SER A 205 20.99 32.51 19.13
C SER A 205 20.94 31.36 18.13
N PHE A 206 20.36 31.61 16.95
CA PHE A 206 20.33 30.62 15.88
C PHE A 206 21.74 30.14 15.53
N VAL A 207 21.88 28.82 15.49
CA VAL A 207 23.07 28.11 15.00
C VAL A 207 22.61 26.97 14.09
N PRO A 208 23.44 26.49 13.16
CA PRO A 208 23.09 25.33 12.34
C PRO A 208 22.79 24.08 13.18
N VAL A 209 21.78 23.32 12.79
CA VAL A 209 21.51 21.97 13.31
C VAL A 209 22.56 21.02 12.71
N PRO A 210 23.27 20.20 13.52
CA PRO A 210 24.25 19.26 12.99
C PRO A 210 23.63 18.25 12.02
N GLY A 211 24.13 18.20 10.78
CA GLY A 211 23.62 17.28 9.74
C GLY A 211 22.22 17.63 9.26
N ALA A 212 21.91 18.92 9.14
CA ALA A 212 20.69 19.39 8.49
C ALA A 212 21.06 20.45 7.45
N SER A 213 21.88 20.06 6.47
CA SER A 213 22.25 20.92 5.35
C SER A 213 22.39 20.11 4.08
N VAL A 214 21.65 20.47 3.03
CA VAL A 214 21.62 19.73 1.77
C VAL A 214 21.80 20.67 0.58
N ALA A 215 22.61 20.24 -0.38
CA ALA A 215 22.71 20.91 -1.68
C ALA A 215 21.65 20.33 -2.63
N PHE A 216 20.97 21.19 -3.37
CA PHE A 216 19.92 20.78 -4.31
C PHE A 216 19.97 21.61 -5.59
N TYR A 217 19.45 21.06 -6.68
CA TYR A 217 19.43 21.73 -7.97
C TYR A 217 18.02 22.20 -8.31
N VAL A 218 17.91 23.47 -8.71
CA VAL A 218 16.67 24.09 -9.18
C VAL A 218 16.74 24.16 -10.71
N PRO A 219 15.92 23.41 -11.45
CA PRO A 219 16.02 23.34 -12.91
C PRO A 219 15.59 24.64 -13.60
N THR A 220 14.64 25.35 -12.99
CA THR A 220 14.08 26.61 -13.50
C THR A 220 13.71 27.53 -12.35
N SER A 221 13.64 28.83 -12.61
CA SER A 221 13.33 29.78 -11.54
C SER A 221 11.96 29.46 -10.92
N GLY A 222 11.94 29.24 -9.61
CA GLY A 222 10.76 28.74 -8.90
C GLY A 222 10.95 28.82 -7.39
N LYS A 223 9.90 28.46 -6.65
CA LYS A 223 10.00 28.25 -5.21
C LYS A 223 10.30 26.78 -4.93
N SER A 224 10.90 26.52 -3.79
CA SER A 224 11.17 25.20 -3.24
C SER A 224 10.53 25.09 -1.87
N VAL A 225 10.26 23.87 -1.45
CA VAL A 225 9.81 23.58 -0.09
C VAL A 225 10.92 22.90 0.66
N VAL A 226 11.24 23.45 1.83
CA VAL A 226 12.19 22.85 2.77
C VAL A 226 11.38 22.21 3.88
N GLY A 227 11.40 20.88 3.97
CA GLY A 227 10.81 20.14 5.07
C GLY A 227 11.86 19.73 6.09
N PHE A 228 11.51 19.85 7.38
CA PHE A 228 12.35 19.39 8.46
C PHE A 228 11.51 18.60 9.47
N SER A 229 11.88 17.34 9.71
CA SER A 229 11.32 16.54 10.80
C SER A 229 12.41 16.13 11.78
N ALA A 230 12.07 16.07 13.06
CA ALA A 230 12.97 15.55 14.08
C ALA A 230 12.23 15.07 15.32
N GLU A 231 12.83 14.11 16.03
CA GLU A 231 12.50 13.88 17.43
C GLU A 231 13.02 15.05 18.25
N SER A 232 12.17 15.67 19.07
CA SER A 232 12.57 16.81 19.87
C SER A 232 12.20 16.65 21.34
N LEU A 233 12.99 17.28 22.20
CA LEU A 233 12.78 17.35 23.64
C LEU A 233 13.32 18.69 24.15
N VAL A 234 12.60 19.32 25.08
CA VAL A 234 12.99 20.59 25.71
C VAL A 234 13.02 20.46 27.23
N GLN A 235 14.19 20.65 27.81
CA GLN A 235 14.37 20.75 29.25
C GLN A 235 14.34 22.20 29.72
N GLY A 236 13.62 22.43 30.83
CA GLY A 236 13.44 23.73 31.45
C GLY A 236 11.99 24.18 31.42
N ALA A 237 11.48 24.68 32.56
CA ALA A 237 10.10 25.13 32.65
C ALA A 237 9.83 26.33 31.72
N ASN A 238 8.78 26.23 30.90
CA ASN A 238 8.35 27.25 29.95
C ASN A 238 9.47 27.68 28.98
N LYS A 239 10.26 26.73 28.50
CA LYS A 239 11.29 26.95 27.48
C LYS A 239 10.80 26.41 26.15
N ARG A 240 11.23 27.05 25.07
CA ARG A 240 10.88 26.69 23.70
C ARG A 240 12.13 26.52 22.86
N LEU A 241 12.10 25.51 22.01
CA LEU A 241 13.03 25.26 20.93
C LEU A 241 12.44 25.83 19.66
N PHE A 242 13.22 26.68 19.01
CA PHE A 242 12.86 27.30 17.75
C PHE A 242 13.69 26.70 16.63
N VAL A 243 13.08 26.59 15.46
CA VAL A 243 13.80 26.23 14.23
C VAL A 243 13.44 27.20 13.10
N ARG A 244 14.36 27.36 12.15
CA ARG A 244 14.15 28.06 10.89
C ARG A 244 14.90 27.39 9.76
N ALA A 245 14.40 27.56 8.54
CA ALA A 245 15.09 27.16 7.33
C ALA A 245 15.73 28.37 6.63
N LEU A 246 16.94 28.16 6.11
CA LEU A 246 17.64 29.08 5.22
C LEU A 246 17.89 28.42 3.87
N VAL A 247 17.76 29.18 2.77
CA VAL A 247 18.29 28.79 1.45
C VAL A 247 19.30 29.84 1.01
N ASP A 248 20.54 29.43 0.76
CA ASP A 248 21.68 30.30 0.45
C ASP A 248 21.89 31.43 1.49
N GLY A 249 21.58 31.13 2.76
CA GLY A 249 21.63 32.08 3.87
C GLY A 249 20.44 33.04 3.97
N ALA A 250 19.50 33.01 3.02
CA ALA A 250 18.25 33.77 3.10
C ALA A 250 17.19 32.97 3.87
N SER A 251 16.47 33.63 4.77
CA SER A 251 15.39 32.99 5.55
C SER A 251 14.23 32.56 4.65
N CYS A 252 13.77 31.33 4.84
CA CYS A 252 12.50 30.86 4.32
C CYS A 252 11.32 31.44 5.12
N LEU A 253 10.10 31.19 4.63
CA LEU A 253 8.86 31.56 5.30
C LEU A 253 8.10 30.32 5.80
N PRO A 254 7.52 30.35 7.01
CA PRO A 254 7.63 31.39 8.02
C PRO A 254 9.07 31.54 8.53
N GLY A 255 9.37 32.69 9.14
CA GLY A 255 10.74 33.03 9.51
C GLY A 255 11.35 32.05 10.51
N ASP A 256 10.75 31.92 11.69
CA ASP A 256 11.08 30.95 12.72
C ASP A 256 9.80 30.43 13.37
N VAL A 257 9.84 29.21 13.89
CA VAL A 257 8.69 28.60 14.59
C VAL A 257 9.11 27.99 15.90
N VAL A 258 8.21 27.98 16.88
CA VAL A 258 8.30 27.14 18.07
C VAL A 258 8.11 25.68 17.64
N PHE A 259 9.23 25.01 17.42
CA PHE A 259 9.26 23.61 17.03
C PHE A 259 8.78 22.73 18.18
N ALA A 260 9.28 22.97 19.39
CA ALA A 260 8.95 22.21 20.58
C ALA A 260 9.07 23.05 21.87
N GLY A 261 8.44 22.59 22.95
CA GLY A 261 8.40 23.26 24.25
C GLY A 261 8.15 22.33 25.45
N ARG A 262 8.10 21.01 25.24
CA ARG A 262 7.85 20.00 26.27
C ARG A 262 9.09 19.22 26.67
N ASN A 263 9.04 18.70 27.88
CA ASN A 263 10.01 17.75 28.42
C ASN A 263 9.61 16.28 28.13
N SER A 264 8.97 16.01 27.00
CA SER A 264 8.66 14.67 26.48
C SER A 264 9.17 14.57 25.04
N ARG A 265 9.75 13.44 24.66
CA ARG A 265 10.26 13.24 23.29
C ARG A 265 9.12 13.08 22.31
N GLN A 266 9.17 13.84 21.22
CA GLN A 266 8.09 13.89 20.24
C GLN A 266 8.63 14.09 18.83
N ALA A 267 8.07 13.38 17.85
CA ALA A 267 8.27 13.71 16.45
C ALA A 267 7.50 14.98 16.07
N HIS A 268 8.20 15.95 15.50
CA HIS A 268 7.63 17.15 14.91
C HIS A 268 8.10 17.31 13.47
N GLN A 269 7.29 17.99 12.66
CA GLN A 269 7.64 18.34 11.29
C GLN A 269 7.17 19.76 10.97
N MET A 270 8.03 20.50 10.27
CA MET A 270 7.73 21.83 9.74
C MET A 270 8.12 21.92 8.27
N ARG A 271 7.26 22.53 7.45
CA ARG A 271 7.53 22.88 6.05
C ARG A 271 7.72 24.39 5.92
N PHE A 272 8.74 24.80 5.17
CA PHE A 272 9.07 26.20 4.89
C PHE A 272 9.07 26.46 3.39
N GLY A 273 8.49 27.58 2.95
CA GLY A 273 8.57 28.05 1.58
C GLY A 273 9.82 28.91 1.35
N SER A 274 10.62 28.56 0.34
CA SER A 274 11.79 29.35 -0.03
C SER A 274 11.41 30.69 -0.70
N PRO A 275 12.33 31.67 -0.74
CA PRO A 275 12.26 32.73 -1.75
C PRO A 275 12.29 32.13 -3.17
N THR A 276 11.91 32.92 -4.18
CA THR A 276 12.08 32.49 -5.58
C THR A 276 13.58 32.35 -5.88
N LEU A 277 13.98 31.16 -6.28
CA LEU A 277 15.35 30.79 -6.61
C LEU A 277 15.58 30.95 -8.11
N ALA A 278 16.81 31.25 -8.50
CA ALA A 278 17.23 31.19 -9.90
C ALA A 278 17.50 29.71 -10.29
N PRO A 279 17.60 29.36 -11.58
CA PRO A 279 18.09 28.05 -11.96
C PRO A 279 19.54 27.85 -11.49
N GLY A 280 19.87 26.70 -10.90
CA GLY A 280 21.22 26.39 -10.43
C GLY A 280 21.28 25.54 -9.16
N TRP A 281 22.48 25.42 -8.61
CA TRP A 281 22.71 24.76 -7.32
C TRP A 281 22.48 25.72 -6.16
N HIS A 282 21.78 25.24 -5.16
CA HIS A 282 21.43 25.96 -3.94
C HIS A 282 21.78 25.11 -2.72
N THR A 283 21.80 25.71 -1.54
CA THR A 283 21.98 25.00 -0.27
C THR A 283 20.89 25.37 0.72
N ALA A 284 20.14 24.37 1.18
CA ALA A 284 19.21 24.51 2.29
C ALA A 284 19.93 24.18 3.62
N THR A 285 19.61 24.90 4.69
CA THR A 285 20.15 24.65 6.03
C THR A 285 19.08 24.90 7.08
N ILE A 286 19.02 24.04 8.09
CA ILE A 286 18.18 24.28 9.28
C ILE A 286 19.04 24.87 10.38
N GLU A 287 18.51 25.92 11.01
CA GLU A 287 19.07 26.49 12.23
C GLU A 287 18.09 26.35 13.39
N TRP A 288 18.61 26.30 14.61
CA TRP A 288 17.84 26.21 15.84
C TRP A 288 18.38 27.14 16.94
N LEU A 289 17.51 27.51 17.87
CA LEU A 289 17.88 28.14 19.13
C LEU A 289 16.94 27.70 20.25
N ILE A 290 17.36 27.86 21.50
CA ILE A 290 16.53 27.59 22.67
C ILE A 290 16.36 28.86 23.50
N ASP A 291 15.17 29.07 24.08
CA ASP A 291 14.96 30.11 25.08
C ASP A 291 16.06 30.08 26.15
N ALA A 292 16.54 31.26 26.57
CA ALA A 292 17.65 31.37 27.53
C ALA A 292 17.38 30.55 28.81
N GLY A 293 18.35 29.69 29.17
CA GLY A 293 18.26 28.79 30.32
C GLY A 293 17.51 27.47 30.07
N GLY A 294 17.06 27.22 28.83
CA GLY A 294 16.60 25.89 28.40
C GLY A 294 17.73 25.05 27.80
N ILE A 295 17.44 23.76 27.62
CA ILE A 295 18.27 22.83 26.86
C ILE A 295 17.37 22.17 25.81
N GLY A 296 17.69 22.37 24.54
CA GLY A 296 16.98 21.74 23.42
C GLY A 296 17.73 20.50 22.94
N PHE A 297 16.98 19.44 22.66
CA PHE A 297 17.48 18.18 22.13
C PHE A 297 16.79 17.91 20.79
N LEU A 298 17.57 17.47 19.81
CA LEU A 298 17.06 16.90 18.56
C LEU A 298 17.71 15.54 18.33
N GLY A 299 16.90 14.49 18.33
CA GLY A 299 17.33 13.12 18.06
C GLY A 299 17.44 12.87 16.55
N ASP A 300 16.84 11.78 16.11
CA ASP A 300 16.73 11.44 14.70
C ASP A 300 16.00 12.54 13.94
N ARG A 301 16.51 12.85 12.76
CA ARG A 301 16.12 14.06 12.02
C ARG A 301 16.36 13.90 10.54
N THR A 302 15.52 14.57 9.77
CA THR A 302 15.50 14.54 8.32
C THR A 302 15.29 15.96 7.81
N LEU A 303 16.22 16.44 7.00
CA LEU A 303 16.01 17.61 6.14
C LEU A 303 15.72 17.10 4.74
N TRP A 304 14.66 17.60 4.10
CA TRP A 304 14.42 17.37 2.68
C TRP A 304 14.03 18.67 1.98
N VAL A 305 14.28 18.71 0.68
CA VAL A 305 13.91 19.81 -0.21
C VAL A 305 13.22 19.22 -1.42
N THR A 306 12.04 19.74 -1.75
CA THR A 306 11.47 19.56 -3.09
C THR A 306 11.56 20.85 -3.88
N THR A 307 11.84 20.69 -5.17
CA THR A 307 11.81 21.79 -6.13
C THR A 307 10.63 21.63 -7.06
N GLN A 308 10.04 22.74 -7.47
CA GLN A 308 8.93 22.72 -8.39
C GLN A 308 9.32 22.00 -9.69
N ASP A 309 8.55 20.97 -10.00
CA ASP A 309 8.68 20.27 -11.26
C ASP A 309 8.20 21.12 -12.43
N MET A 310 8.93 21.06 -13.54
CA MET A 310 8.54 21.70 -14.80
C MET A 310 7.64 20.81 -15.66
N ARG A 311 7.38 19.56 -15.23
CA ARG A 311 6.51 18.64 -15.94
C ARG A 311 5.08 19.22 -16.02
N PRO A 312 4.46 19.26 -17.21
CA PRO A 312 3.04 19.57 -17.34
C PRO A 312 2.22 18.63 -16.45
N GLY A 313 1.28 19.19 -15.70
CA GLY A 313 0.37 18.42 -14.85
C GLY A 313 0.75 18.35 -13.38
N VAL A 314 2.01 18.62 -13.00
CA VAL A 314 2.42 18.72 -11.58
C VAL A 314 2.49 20.19 -11.15
N HIS A 315 1.91 20.50 -9.99
CA HIS A 315 1.90 21.83 -9.42
C HIS A 315 2.17 21.78 -7.92
N GLU A 316 3.28 22.38 -7.49
CA GLU A 316 3.57 22.64 -6.09
C GLU A 316 3.26 24.10 -5.74
N SER A 317 2.54 24.32 -4.65
CA SER A 317 2.21 25.66 -4.14
C SER A 317 2.35 25.73 -2.63
N THR A 318 3.09 26.71 -2.14
CA THR A 318 3.22 27.00 -0.72
C THR A 318 2.45 28.28 -0.36
N VAL A 319 1.50 28.17 0.55
CA VAL A 319 0.76 29.28 1.13
C VAL A 319 1.24 29.46 2.57
N VAL A 320 1.93 30.56 2.83
CA VAL A 320 2.43 30.90 4.16
C VAL A 320 1.58 32.03 4.73
N ALA A 321 0.99 31.81 5.90
CA ALA A 321 0.31 32.89 6.60
C ALA A 321 1.33 33.96 7.05
N PRO A 322 0.97 35.25 7.07
CA PRO A 322 1.87 36.27 7.60
C PRO A 322 2.26 35.96 9.04
N SER A 323 3.56 35.94 9.34
CA SER A 323 4.04 35.81 10.71
C SER A 323 3.48 36.94 11.57
N GLY A 324 3.04 36.62 12.78
CA GLY A 324 2.35 37.59 13.64
C GLY A 324 1.69 36.97 14.87
N PRO A 325 0.79 37.72 15.54
CA PRO A 325 0.05 37.19 16.68
C PRO A 325 -0.75 35.93 16.29
N SER A 326 -0.85 34.98 17.21
CA SER A 326 -1.66 33.79 17.01
C SER A 326 -3.11 34.17 16.69
N VAL A 327 -3.71 33.44 15.76
CA VAL A 327 -5.15 33.47 15.54
C VAL A 327 -5.82 32.49 16.49
N SER A 328 -7.04 32.78 16.95
CA SER A 328 -7.77 31.91 17.88
C SER A 328 -9.21 31.72 17.44
N THR A 329 -9.80 30.58 17.80
CA THR A 329 -11.23 30.33 17.64
C THR A 329 -11.77 29.51 18.82
N SER A 330 -13.03 29.74 19.17
CA SER A 330 -13.80 28.91 20.11
C SER A 330 -15.06 28.33 19.45
N SER A 331 -15.15 28.46 18.12
CA SER A 331 -16.30 28.00 17.34
C SER A 331 -16.24 26.49 17.15
N ASN A 332 -17.33 25.80 17.45
CA ASN A 332 -17.54 24.40 17.08
C ASN A 332 -18.03 24.23 15.63
N ALA A 333 -18.36 25.33 14.95
CA ALA A 333 -18.61 25.35 13.52
C ALA A 333 -17.30 25.46 12.74
N TRP A 334 -17.23 24.75 11.62
CA TRP A 334 -16.12 24.84 10.68
C TRP A 334 -15.99 26.27 10.13
N THR A 335 -14.76 26.78 10.15
CA THR A 335 -14.41 28.08 9.60
C THR A 335 -13.09 27.96 8.86
N GLN A 336 -12.87 28.77 7.82
CA GLN A 336 -11.59 28.79 7.12
C GLN A 336 -10.46 29.24 8.05
N VAL A 337 -9.30 28.57 7.97
CA VAL A 337 -8.08 28.99 8.68
C VAL A 337 -7.56 30.28 8.05
N PRO A 338 -7.41 31.38 8.81
CA PRO A 338 -6.98 32.66 8.24
C PRO A 338 -5.61 32.55 7.55
N GLY A 339 -5.54 32.99 6.28
CA GLY A 339 -4.29 33.03 5.51
C GLY A 339 -3.84 31.70 4.90
N LEU A 340 -4.60 30.61 5.04
CA LEU A 340 -4.29 29.30 4.45
C LEU A 340 -5.31 28.93 3.35
N SER A 341 -5.33 29.73 2.29
CA SER A 341 -6.14 29.48 1.09
C SER A 341 -5.43 29.94 -0.17
N THR A 342 -5.69 29.26 -1.28
CA THR A 342 -5.22 29.67 -2.60
C THR A 342 -6.26 29.32 -3.67
N LEU A 343 -6.08 29.92 -4.85
CA LEU A 343 -6.83 29.62 -6.07
C LEU A 343 -5.86 29.01 -7.07
N LEU A 344 -6.14 27.79 -7.50
CA LEU A 344 -5.29 27.04 -8.42
C LEU A 344 -6.11 26.44 -9.55
N THR A 345 -5.51 26.28 -10.72
CA THR A 345 -6.07 25.47 -11.78
C THR A 345 -5.68 24.02 -11.53
N LEU A 346 -6.67 23.14 -11.46
CA LEU A 346 -6.45 21.70 -11.30
C LEU A 346 -6.34 21.04 -12.68
N PRO A 347 -5.45 20.04 -12.86
CA PRO A 347 -5.52 19.16 -14.02
C PRO A 347 -6.84 18.34 -14.00
N PRO A 348 -7.25 17.75 -15.13
CA PRO A 348 -8.25 16.69 -15.13
C PRO A 348 -7.82 15.56 -14.17
N ASN A 349 -8.78 14.94 -13.47
CA ASN A 349 -8.51 13.89 -12.48
C ASN A 349 -7.46 14.30 -11.43
N ALA A 350 -7.53 15.49 -10.84
CA ALA A 350 -6.43 15.95 -9.97
C ALA A 350 -6.34 15.16 -8.67
N GLU A 351 -5.11 14.79 -8.30
CA GLU A 351 -4.74 14.36 -6.95
C GLU A 351 -4.11 15.52 -6.20
N ILE A 352 -4.49 15.70 -4.94
CA ILE A 352 -4.09 16.85 -4.12
C ILE A 352 -3.57 16.34 -2.78
N ALA A 353 -2.28 16.49 -2.52
CA ALA A 353 -1.72 16.43 -1.16
C ALA A 353 -1.76 17.83 -0.52
N ALA A 354 -2.53 17.99 0.54
CA ALA A 354 -2.60 19.21 1.33
C ALA A 354 -1.94 19.03 2.69
N SER A 355 -0.72 19.52 2.76
CA SER A 355 0.20 19.39 3.86
C SER A 355 0.13 20.61 4.78
N PHE A 356 -0.42 20.45 5.98
CA PHE A 356 -0.40 21.47 7.03
C PHE A 356 0.84 21.32 7.92
N SER A 357 1.46 22.44 8.27
CA SER A 357 2.40 22.54 9.40
C SER A 357 2.23 23.89 10.09
N GLY A 358 2.15 23.92 11.41
CA GLY A 358 2.08 25.19 12.14
C GLY A 358 2.09 25.06 13.65
N GLU A 359 2.36 26.18 14.32
CA GLU A 359 2.34 26.27 15.78
C GLU A 359 0.89 26.22 16.26
N VAL A 360 0.51 25.23 17.07
CA VAL A 360 -0.85 25.08 17.58
C VAL A 360 -0.86 25.03 19.10
N LEU A 361 -1.95 25.51 19.70
CA LEU A 361 -2.21 25.51 21.13
C LEU A 361 -3.66 25.13 21.37
N SER A 362 -3.89 24.26 22.35
CA SER A 362 -5.23 23.87 22.79
C SER A 362 -5.31 23.98 24.31
N GLY A 363 -6.26 24.77 24.82
CA GLY A 363 -6.52 24.83 26.26
C GLY A 363 -6.98 23.49 26.85
N THR A 364 -6.91 23.35 28.18
CA THR A 364 -7.43 22.18 28.90
C THR A 364 -8.90 21.94 28.57
N GLY A 365 -9.27 20.70 28.26
CA GLY A 365 -10.64 20.33 27.85
C GLY A 365 -11.05 20.80 26.44
N SER A 366 -10.16 21.44 25.67
CA SER A 366 -10.41 21.80 24.28
C SER A 366 -9.74 20.84 23.30
N ARG A 367 -10.18 20.88 22.04
CA ARG A 367 -9.65 20.09 20.92
C ARG A 367 -9.70 20.91 19.64
N LEU A 368 -8.59 20.96 18.90
CA LEU A 368 -8.47 21.57 17.58
C LEU A 368 -8.65 20.49 16.52
N GLU A 369 -9.67 20.63 15.70
CA GLU A 369 -9.91 19.80 14.52
C GLU A 369 -9.69 20.59 13.24
N MET A 370 -9.19 19.91 12.22
CA MET A 370 -8.91 20.47 10.91
C MET A 370 -9.37 19.53 9.80
N ARG A 371 -9.79 20.09 8.66
CA ARG A 371 -10.11 19.34 7.44
C ARG A 371 -9.72 20.11 6.18
N LEU A 372 -9.54 19.38 5.08
CA LEU A 372 -9.32 19.94 3.76
C LEU A 372 -10.64 20.32 3.09
N VAL A 373 -10.65 21.47 2.42
CA VAL A 373 -11.73 21.86 1.52
C VAL A 373 -11.16 22.23 0.16
N THR A 374 -11.73 21.64 -0.89
CA THR A 374 -11.46 22.00 -2.28
C THR A 374 -12.78 22.29 -2.98
N ALA A 375 -12.75 22.88 -4.19
CA ALA A 375 -13.96 23.17 -4.97
C ALA A 375 -14.79 21.89 -5.21
N GLY A 376 -15.88 21.71 -4.46
CA GLY A 376 -16.68 20.49 -4.43
C GLY A 376 -17.22 20.18 -3.02
N PRO A 377 -17.76 18.97 -2.77
CA PRO A 377 -18.08 18.52 -1.41
C PRO A 377 -16.80 18.49 -0.56
N THR A 378 -16.88 18.83 0.73
CA THR A 378 -15.73 18.75 1.65
C THR A 378 -15.24 17.32 1.80
N THR A 379 -13.95 17.10 2.07
CA THR A 379 -13.48 15.75 2.45
C THR A 379 -14.15 15.35 3.78
N SER A 380 -14.36 14.06 3.97
CA SER A 380 -14.84 13.50 5.24
C SER A 380 -13.76 13.53 6.31
N ASP A 381 -12.51 13.74 5.92
CA ASP A 381 -11.34 13.53 6.77
C ASP A 381 -11.15 14.69 7.73
N VAL A 382 -11.06 14.34 9.00
CA VAL A 382 -10.87 15.29 10.09
C VAL A 382 -9.68 14.84 10.91
N ALA A 383 -8.66 15.69 10.99
CA ALA A 383 -7.51 15.48 11.86
C ALA A 383 -7.64 16.29 13.14
N VAL A 384 -7.37 15.67 14.29
CA VAL A 384 -7.18 16.34 15.57
C VAL A 384 -5.72 16.73 15.72
N LEU A 385 -5.43 18.01 15.47
CA LEU A 385 -4.06 18.50 15.56
C LEU A 385 -3.56 18.63 17.00
N ALA A 386 -4.44 19.02 17.93
CA ALA A 386 -4.07 19.26 19.32
C ALA A 386 -5.28 19.13 20.25
N GLN A 387 -5.05 18.65 21.48
CA GLN A 387 -6.09 18.61 22.49
C GLN A 387 -5.59 18.62 23.94
N ASN A 388 -6.51 18.93 24.84
CA ASN A 388 -6.42 18.79 26.29
C ASN A 388 -5.18 19.45 26.93
N GLY A 389 -5.05 20.77 26.77
CA GLY A 389 -3.93 21.51 27.36
C GLY A 389 -2.63 21.37 26.57
N PHE A 390 -2.73 21.18 25.25
CA PHE A 390 -1.59 21.20 24.35
C PHE A 390 -0.88 22.57 24.42
N PRO A 391 0.44 22.62 24.74
CA PRO A 391 1.22 23.85 24.71
C PRO A 391 1.45 24.28 23.27
N PHE A 392 1.96 25.48 23.11
CA PHE A 392 2.17 26.08 21.80
C PHE A 392 3.42 25.48 21.13
N GLU A 393 3.23 24.51 20.23
CA GLU A 393 4.28 23.75 19.53
C GLU A 393 3.87 23.45 18.09
N THR A 394 4.82 23.07 17.23
CA THR A 394 4.53 22.74 15.84
C THR A 394 3.80 21.41 15.74
N GLN A 395 2.68 21.36 15.01
CA GLN A 395 2.02 20.11 14.60
C GLN A 395 1.89 20.09 13.08
N SER A 396 1.84 18.88 12.51
CA SER A 396 1.73 18.70 11.07
C SER A 396 0.85 17.50 10.74
N PHE A 397 0.15 17.62 9.62
CA PHE A 397 -0.67 16.56 9.05
C PHE A 397 -0.75 16.73 7.53
N THR A 398 -0.76 15.63 6.79
CA THR A 398 -1.06 15.63 5.35
C THR A 398 -2.48 15.12 5.12
N PHE A 399 -3.34 15.97 4.58
CA PHE A 399 -4.62 15.58 4.01
C PHE A 399 -4.45 15.26 2.54
N ASP A 400 -5.36 14.50 1.96
CA ASP A 400 -5.44 14.35 0.53
C ASP A 400 -6.84 14.65 -0.02
N ARG A 401 -6.88 14.69 -1.34
CA ARG A 401 -8.09 14.50 -2.11
C ARG A 401 -7.73 13.97 -3.48
N LYS A 402 -8.22 12.78 -3.80
CA LYS A 402 -8.00 12.14 -5.09
C LYS A 402 -9.15 12.36 -6.05
N HIS A 403 -8.90 12.03 -7.32
CA HIS A 403 -9.92 11.96 -8.34
C HIS A 403 -10.79 13.21 -8.45
N VAL A 404 -10.16 14.40 -8.36
CA VAL A 404 -10.88 15.67 -8.45
C VAL A 404 -11.11 16.02 -9.92
N PHE A 405 -12.25 15.58 -10.45
CA PHE A 405 -12.69 15.94 -11.80
C PHE A 405 -13.33 17.32 -11.81
N LEU A 406 -12.65 18.27 -12.45
CA LEU A 406 -13.21 19.57 -12.77
C LEU A 406 -13.06 19.85 -14.25
N PRO A 407 -13.94 20.68 -14.84
CA PRO A 407 -13.75 21.15 -16.21
C PRO A 407 -12.36 21.77 -16.36
N PRO A 408 -11.64 21.50 -17.47
CA PRO A 408 -10.32 22.06 -17.71
C PRO A 408 -10.29 23.58 -17.52
N ALA A 409 -9.20 24.10 -16.96
CA ALA A 409 -8.99 25.52 -16.68
C ALA A 409 -9.92 26.16 -15.62
N THR A 410 -10.69 25.38 -14.86
CA THR A 410 -11.45 25.89 -13.72
C THR A 410 -10.50 26.31 -12.60
N LEU A 411 -10.59 27.56 -12.14
CA LEU A 411 -9.92 28.00 -10.93
C LEU A 411 -10.69 27.49 -9.71
N SER A 412 -9.99 26.74 -8.87
CA SER A 412 -10.54 26.09 -7.69
C SER A 412 -9.95 26.66 -6.43
N GLY A 413 -10.81 26.99 -5.48
CA GLY A 413 -10.38 27.31 -4.12
C GLY A 413 -9.93 26.04 -3.41
N ILE A 414 -8.75 26.11 -2.80
CA ILE A 414 -8.23 25.10 -1.88
C ILE A 414 -7.88 25.81 -0.58
N TRP A 415 -8.44 25.34 0.52
CA TRP A 415 -8.18 25.89 1.85
C TRP A 415 -8.34 24.84 2.94
N LEU A 416 -7.84 25.17 4.13
CA LEU A 416 -8.08 24.39 5.33
C LEU A 416 -9.19 25.04 6.16
N GLU A 417 -10.05 24.22 6.75
CA GLU A 417 -11.00 24.65 7.77
C GLU A 417 -10.59 24.10 9.14
N TRP A 418 -10.90 24.86 10.18
CA TRP A 418 -10.69 24.46 11.57
C TRP A 418 -11.93 24.71 12.44
N ARG A 419 -12.02 23.97 13.54
CA ARG A 419 -12.97 24.22 14.62
C ARG A 419 -12.37 23.86 15.98
N ALA A 420 -12.93 24.47 17.02
CA ALA A 420 -12.63 24.18 18.41
C ALA A 420 -13.78 23.41 19.06
N ILE A 421 -13.48 22.26 19.66
CA ILE A 421 -14.42 21.52 20.50
C ILE A 421 -14.03 21.76 21.96
N GLY A 422 -15.00 22.08 22.82
CA GLY A 422 -14.79 22.14 24.27
C GLY A 422 -14.00 23.35 24.81
N GLY A 423 -13.60 24.33 23.98
CA GLY A 423 -12.91 25.54 24.46
C GLY A 423 -12.33 26.42 23.36
N SER A 424 -11.23 27.12 23.68
CA SER A 424 -10.50 27.97 22.72
C SER A 424 -9.21 27.27 22.28
N VAL A 425 -8.93 27.34 20.98
CA VAL A 425 -7.69 26.87 20.36
C VAL A 425 -7.03 28.04 19.64
N SER A 426 -5.71 27.99 19.49
CA SER A 426 -4.93 29.03 18.84
C SER A 426 -3.89 28.45 17.90
N MET A 427 -3.52 29.24 16.89
CA MET A 427 -2.52 28.85 15.90
C MET A 427 -1.62 30.04 15.56
N GLY A 428 -0.31 29.84 15.60
CA GLY A 428 0.71 30.83 15.25
C GLY A 428 1.10 30.78 13.77
N ASP A 429 2.41 30.81 13.54
CA ASP A 429 3.01 30.67 12.23
C ASP A 429 2.61 29.32 11.64
N ARG A 430 2.20 29.35 10.37
CA ARG A 430 1.51 28.24 9.73
C ARG A 430 1.68 28.27 8.22
N VAL A 431 1.76 27.08 7.65
CA VAL A 431 1.96 26.83 6.23
C VAL A 431 0.97 25.79 5.76
N LEU A 432 0.38 26.05 4.60
CA LEU A 432 -0.26 25.06 3.77
C LEU A 432 0.65 24.82 2.56
N HIS A 433 1.18 23.61 2.45
CA HIS A 433 1.84 23.14 1.24
C HIS A 433 0.87 22.29 0.43
N LEU A 434 0.78 22.56 -0.87
CA LEU A 434 -0.05 21.82 -1.81
C LEU A 434 0.86 21.17 -2.84
N THR A 435 0.71 19.88 -3.03
CA THR A 435 1.24 19.15 -4.20
C THR A 435 0.05 18.64 -4.96
N ILE A 436 -0.02 18.99 -6.23
CA ILE A 436 -1.14 18.66 -7.11
C ILE A 436 -0.57 17.98 -8.32
N GLU A 437 -1.11 16.84 -8.70
CA GLU A 437 -0.76 16.19 -9.96
C GLU A 437 -1.98 15.63 -10.68
N SER A 438 -1.77 15.13 -11.89
CA SER A 438 -2.81 14.36 -12.59
C SER A 438 -2.82 12.97 -11.97
N GLY A 439 -3.97 12.53 -11.50
CA GLY A 439 -4.10 11.28 -10.78
C GLY A 439 -3.82 10.07 -11.65
N ALA A 440 -3.20 9.07 -11.05
CA ALA A 440 -2.97 7.79 -11.70
C ALA A 440 -4.29 7.01 -11.76
N VAL A 441 -4.52 6.27 -12.86
CA VAL A 441 -5.64 5.33 -12.97
C VAL A 441 -5.11 4.04 -13.60
N PRO A 442 -5.13 2.88 -12.91
CA PRO A 442 -5.57 2.75 -11.52
C PRO A 442 -4.59 3.48 -10.58
N ASP A 443 -5.11 3.94 -9.45
CA ASP A 443 -4.28 4.51 -8.39
C ASP A 443 -3.61 3.36 -7.63
N LEU A 444 -2.28 3.23 -7.78
CA LEU A 444 -1.51 2.17 -7.13
C LEU A 444 -1.12 2.49 -5.68
N ALA A 445 -1.30 3.75 -5.27
CA ALA A 445 -1.08 4.16 -3.89
C ALA A 445 -2.28 3.78 -3.02
N GLU A 446 -3.48 3.66 -3.59
CA GLU A 446 -4.67 3.16 -2.89
C GLU A 446 -4.88 1.67 -3.10
N ALA A 447 -5.20 0.97 -2.02
CA ALA A 447 -5.62 -0.41 -2.11
C ALA A 447 -7.05 -0.41 -2.70
N PRO A 448 -7.28 -1.04 -3.87
CA PRO A 448 -8.57 -0.97 -4.51
C PRO A 448 -9.65 -1.70 -3.70
N ALA A 449 -10.86 -1.14 -3.69
CA ALA A 449 -12.04 -1.69 -3.02
C ALA A 449 -12.67 -2.88 -3.78
N ILE A 450 -11.84 -3.66 -4.48
CA ILE A 450 -12.21 -4.80 -5.31
C ILE A 450 -11.95 -6.14 -4.59
N GLY A 451 -11.34 -6.11 -3.40
CA GLY A 451 -10.99 -7.33 -2.67
C GLY A 451 -12.17 -8.05 -2.00
N ARG A 452 -11.82 -9.00 -1.13
CA ARG A 452 -12.73 -9.96 -0.52
C ARG A 452 -13.71 -9.25 0.43
N GLY A 453 -14.95 -9.10 0.01
CA GLY A 453 -16.06 -8.70 0.86
C GLY A 453 -17.18 -9.70 0.71
N SER A 454 -17.54 -10.38 1.81
CA SER A 454 -18.84 -11.04 1.89
C SER A 454 -19.92 -9.98 1.64
N GLN A 455 -21.11 -10.38 1.21
CA GLN A 455 -22.27 -9.47 1.10
C GLN A 455 -22.56 -8.68 2.40
N ASP A 456 -21.91 -9.05 3.52
CA ASP A 456 -22.08 -8.50 4.86
C ASP A 456 -20.96 -7.55 5.33
N SER A 457 -19.84 -7.40 4.59
CA SER A 457 -18.82 -6.38 4.88
C SER A 457 -18.90 -5.26 3.83
N PRO A 458 -19.72 -4.21 4.06
CA PRO A 458 -19.98 -3.16 3.07
C PRO A 458 -18.73 -2.38 2.64
N ASP A 459 -17.62 -2.51 3.37
CA ASP A 459 -16.37 -1.81 3.08
C ASP A 459 -15.37 -2.65 2.25
N GLY A 460 -15.60 -3.97 2.09
CA GLY A 460 -14.66 -4.88 1.38
C GLY A 460 -13.28 -4.99 2.06
N GLN A 461 -12.64 -6.15 2.01
CA GLN A 461 -11.21 -6.20 2.29
C GLN A 461 -10.49 -5.49 1.15
N LEU A 462 -9.68 -4.47 1.45
CA LEU A 462 -8.87 -3.80 0.45
C LEU A 462 -7.75 -4.74 -0.04
N VAL A 463 -7.41 -4.67 -1.33
CA VAL A 463 -6.25 -5.42 -1.87
C VAL A 463 -4.99 -4.59 -1.64
N GLU A 464 -4.28 -4.85 -0.55
CA GLU A 464 -3.06 -4.12 -0.23
C GLU A 464 -1.83 -4.69 -0.94
N ALA A 465 -0.78 -3.87 -1.07
CA ALA A 465 0.52 -4.33 -1.54
C ALA A 465 1.01 -5.50 -0.67
N ALA A 466 1.37 -6.62 -1.31
CA ALA A 466 1.72 -7.84 -0.61
C ALA A 466 3.17 -8.24 -0.93
N ILE A 467 4.09 -7.74 -0.11
CA ILE A 467 5.52 -8.06 -0.21
C ILE A 467 6.02 -8.81 1.04
N GLY A 468 7.17 -9.46 0.90
CA GLY A 468 7.81 -10.20 1.98
C GLY A 468 7.21 -11.59 2.18
N THR A 469 7.26 -12.09 3.41
CA THR A 469 6.85 -13.46 3.72
C THR A 469 5.57 -13.52 4.56
N ARG A 470 4.73 -14.53 4.34
CA ARG A 470 3.57 -14.86 5.21
C ARG A 470 3.71 -16.25 5.81
N LYS A 471 3.28 -16.41 7.06
CA LYS A 471 3.31 -17.69 7.75
C LYS A 471 2.01 -18.43 7.54
N VAL A 472 2.08 -19.71 7.22
CA VAL A 472 0.92 -20.58 7.01
C VAL A 472 1.02 -21.81 7.91
N LEU A 473 0.04 -21.99 8.79
CA LEU A 473 -0.16 -23.21 9.56
C LEU A 473 -1.16 -24.09 8.81
N THR A 474 -0.77 -25.33 8.51
CA THR A 474 -1.61 -26.30 7.80
C THR A 474 -2.10 -27.39 8.74
N LEU A 475 -3.41 -27.56 8.84
CA LEU A 475 -4.07 -28.54 9.70
C LEU A 475 -4.78 -29.60 8.85
N ILE A 476 -4.35 -30.85 8.87
CA ILE A 476 -5.03 -31.97 8.21
C ILE A 476 -6.07 -32.55 9.18
N HIS A 477 -7.35 -32.37 8.87
CA HIS A 477 -8.43 -32.92 9.70
C HIS A 477 -8.78 -34.33 9.22
N ARG A 478 -8.32 -35.34 9.95
CA ARG A 478 -8.45 -36.75 9.60
C ARG A 478 -9.85 -37.26 9.96
N ILE A 479 -10.78 -37.05 9.04
CA ILE A 479 -12.16 -37.53 9.16
C ILE A 479 -12.23 -38.93 8.51
N PRO A 480 -12.57 -40.00 9.25
CA PRO A 480 -12.78 -41.31 8.65
C PRO A 480 -14.01 -41.28 7.73
N ARG A 481 -13.79 -41.51 6.43
CA ARG A 481 -14.84 -41.49 5.40
C ARG A 481 -14.93 -42.80 4.63
N ALA A 482 -16.11 -43.11 4.11
CA ALA A 482 -16.26 -44.21 3.17
C ALA A 482 -15.59 -43.89 1.82
N ALA A 483 -15.22 -44.92 1.06
CA ALA A 483 -14.74 -44.73 -0.31
C ALA A 483 -15.79 -43.96 -1.16
N PRO A 484 -15.38 -43.05 -2.06
CA PRO A 484 -14.00 -42.79 -2.50
C PRO A 484 -13.19 -41.82 -1.62
N ASN A 485 -13.77 -41.24 -0.58
CA ASN A 485 -13.15 -40.20 0.25
C ASN A 485 -12.25 -40.75 1.37
N ALA A 486 -12.01 -42.07 1.40
CA ALA A 486 -11.25 -42.75 2.46
C ALA A 486 -9.73 -42.46 2.44
N VAL A 487 -9.22 -41.82 1.38
CA VAL A 487 -7.80 -41.53 1.23
C VAL A 487 -7.46 -40.24 1.96
N ILE A 488 -6.72 -40.36 3.06
CA ILE A 488 -6.18 -39.24 3.82
C ILE A 488 -4.76 -38.97 3.30
N PRO A 489 -4.46 -37.76 2.78
CA PRO A 489 -3.11 -37.43 2.36
C PRO A 489 -2.18 -37.38 3.58
N THR A 490 -0.96 -37.86 3.40
CA THR A 490 0.07 -37.79 4.45
C THR A 490 0.59 -36.37 4.61
N ILE A 491 1.13 -36.05 5.80
CA ILE A 491 1.85 -34.79 6.05
C ILE A 491 2.90 -34.51 4.95
N ALA A 492 3.65 -35.53 4.51
CA ALA A 492 4.68 -35.37 3.49
C ALA A 492 4.10 -34.96 2.13
N GLN A 493 2.97 -35.56 1.71
CA GLN A 493 2.31 -35.21 0.46
C GLN A 493 1.73 -33.79 0.49
N VAL A 494 1.13 -33.38 1.62
CA VAL A 494 0.64 -32.02 1.80
C VAL A 494 1.81 -31.02 1.84
N THR A 495 2.89 -31.36 2.56
CA THR A 495 4.08 -30.51 2.64
C THR A 495 4.73 -30.31 1.26
N ASP A 496 4.86 -31.37 0.46
CA ASP A 496 5.42 -31.30 -0.89
C ASP A 496 4.54 -30.46 -1.83
N ALA A 497 3.22 -30.60 -1.75
CA ALA A 497 2.28 -29.81 -2.55
C ALA A 497 2.30 -28.30 -2.19
N LEU A 498 2.56 -27.95 -0.92
CA LEU A 498 2.57 -26.57 -0.46
C LEU A 498 3.96 -25.91 -0.53
N TYR A 499 5.04 -26.68 -0.37
CA TYR A 499 6.41 -26.17 -0.18
C TYR A 499 7.49 -26.92 -1.00
N GLY A 500 7.11 -27.84 -1.89
CA GLY A 500 8.01 -28.55 -2.79
C GLY A 500 8.50 -27.70 -3.98
N SER A 501 9.15 -28.33 -4.95
CA SER A 501 9.75 -27.64 -6.10
C SER A 501 8.76 -27.16 -7.17
N THR A 502 7.55 -27.69 -7.14
CA THR A 502 6.42 -27.23 -7.96
C THR A 502 5.23 -27.26 -7.01
N SER A 503 5.00 -26.15 -6.35
CA SER A 503 4.16 -26.07 -5.18
C SER A 503 3.51 -24.69 -5.08
N MET A 504 2.60 -24.52 -4.12
CA MET A 504 2.03 -23.21 -3.81
C MET A 504 3.09 -22.15 -3.47
N THR A 505 4.15 -22.52 -2.74
CA THR A 505 5.23 -21.56 -2.41
C THR A 505 6.05 -21.18 -3.64
N ASP A 506 6.37 -22.14 -4.51
CA ASP A 506 7.04 -21.86 -5.78
C ASP A 506 6.16 -20.96 -6.67
N TYR A 507 4.84 -21.17 -6.66
CA TYR A 507 3.89 -20.36 -7.41
C TYR A 507 3.95 -18.89 -7.00
N TYR A 508 3.81 -18.63 -5.70
CA TYR A 508 3.86 -17.27 -5.19
C TYR A 508 5.22 -16.59 -5.43
N ASP A 509 6.33 -17.33 -5.31
CA ASP A 509 7.67 -16.83 -5.64
C ASP A 509 7.76 -16.41 -7.12
N LYS A 510 7.35 -17.26 -8.07
CA LYS A 510 7.44 -16.93 -9.51
C LYS A 510 6.46 -15.85 -9.93
N VAL A 511 5.20 -15.95 -9.52
CA VAL A 511 4.12 -15.07 -9.97
C VAL A 511 4.28 -13.65 -9.43
N SER A 512 4.92 -13.50 -8.27
CA SER A 512 5.28 -12.20 -7.69
C SER A 512 6.65 -11.66 -8.14
N GLY A 513 7.43 -12.44 -8.91
CA GLY A 513 8.81 -12.08 -9.27
C GLY A 513 9.77 -12.07 -8.08
N GLY A 514 9.54 -12.95 -7.08
CA GLY A 514 10.32 -13.07 -5.85
C GLY A 514 9.99 -12.03 -4.78
N ARG A 515 8.92 -11.24 -4.97
CA ARG A 515 8.50 -10.18 -4.03
C ARG A 515 7.69 -10.73 -2.86
N PHE A 516 7.02 -11.85 -3.04
CA PHE A 516 6.14 -12.47 -2.06
C PHE A 516 6.49 -13.95 -1.86
N GLY A 517 6.48 -14.41 -0.60
CA GLY A 517 6.81 -15.78 -0.25
C GLY A 517 6.01 -16.30 0.93
N LEU A 518 6.01 -17.63 1.08
CA LEU A 518 5.33 -18.32 2.18
C LEU A 518 6.33 -19.05 3.07
N VAL A 519 6.07 -19.03 4.37
CA VAL A 519 6.84 -19.71 5.40
C VAL A 519 5.95 -20.75 6.07
N ASN A 520 6.44 -21.99 6.10
CA ASN A 520 5.75 -23.09 6.76
C ASN A 520 5.79 -22.91 8.29
N ALA A 521 4.65 -22.55 8.90
CA ALA A 521 4.49 -22.48 10.36
C ALA A 521 4.23 -23.86 11.00
N GLY A 522 4.04 -24.89 10.16
CA GLY A 522 3.83 -26.27 10.56
C GLY A 522 2.78 -26.94 9.68
N VAL A 523 2.96 -28.23 9.44
CA VAL A 523 1.90 -29.13 8.97
C VAL A 523 1.60 -30.11 10.09
N ARG A 524 0.33 -30.21 10.49
CA ARG A 524 -0.14 -31.04 11.60
C ARG A 524 -1.33 -31.88 11.15
N GLU A 525 -1.58 -32.98 11.84
CA GLU A 525 -2.73 -33.84 11.58
C GLU A 525 -3.48 -34.15 12.87
N TYR A 526 -4.82 -34.13 12.83
CA TYR A 526 -5.66 -34.38 13.98
C TYR A 526 -6.82 -35.29 13.58
N ASP A 527 -7.07 -36.34 14.37
CA ASP A 527 -8.24 -37.22 14.18
C ASP A 527 -9.52 -36.47 14.57
N SER A 528 -10.56 -36.60 13.74
CA SER A 528 -11.85 -35.98 14.05
C SER A 528 -12.51 -36.62 15.26
N LEU A 529 -13.18 -35.80 16.08
CA LEU A 529 -13.93 -36.31 17.24
C LEU A 529 -15.27 -36.90 16.81
N GLU A 530 -15.84 -36.40 15.72
CA GLU A 530 -17.11 -36.85 15.18
C GLU A 530 -16.98 -37.52 13.80
N THR A 531 -18.08 -38.10 13.34
CA THR A 531 -18.12 -38.84 12.06
C THR A 531 -18.39 -37.92 10.87
N GLU A 532 -18.13 -38.41 9.65
CA GLU A 532 -18.52 -37.70 8.42
C GLU A 532 -20.02 -37.35 8.39
N ASP A 533 -20.87 -38.27 8.83
CA ASP A 533 -22.32 -38.08 8.85
C ASP A 533 -22.72 -36.92 9.78
N HIS A 534 -21.98 -36.76 10.89
CA HIS A 534 -22.16 -35.63 11.79
C HIS A 534 -21.83 -34.30 11.11
N TYR A 535 -20.67 -34.16 10.47
CA TYR A 535 -20.30 -32.85 9.91
C TYR A 535 -21.08 -32.46 8.63
N TRP A 536 -21.44 -33.42 7.76
CA TRP A 536 -22.09 -33.13 6.47
C TRP A 536 -23.60 -33.37 6.47
N ASN A 537 -24.07 -34.40 7.19
CA ASN A 537 -25.46 -34.83 7.15
C ASN A 537 -26.21 -34.52 8.44
N HIS A 538 -25.63 -33.75 9.37
CA HIS A 538 -26.38 -33.15 10.47
C HIS A 538 -27.56 -32.35 9.90
N ALA A 539 -28.74 -32.99 9.86
CA ALA A 539 -30.01 -32.33 9.64
C ALA A 539 -30.15 -31.21 10.68
N PRO A 540 -30.72 -30.05 10.31
CA PRO A 540 -30.14 -28.76 10.65
C PRO A 540 -30.33 -28.48 12.13
N PHE A 541 -29.34 -28.79 12.97
CA PHE A 541 -29.24 -28.21 14.30
C PHE A 541 -28.80 -26.74 14.22
N GLY A 542 -29.42 -25.99 13.31
CA GLY A 542 -29.22 -24.56 13.22
C GLY A 542 -29.63 -23.88 14.52
N CYS A 543 -29.21 -22.64 14.66
CA CYS A 543 -29.24 -21.85 15.90
C CYS A 543 -30.60 -21.62 16.57
N GLY A 544 -31.68 -22.19 16.05
CA GLY A 544 -33.02 -22.17 16.62
C GLY A 544 -33.57 -23.53 17.10
N MET A 545 -32.77 -24.61 17.06
CA MET A 545 -33.24 -25.95 17.43
C MET A 545 -32.95 -26.27 18.91
N PRO A 546 -33.91 -26.82 19.69
CA PRO A 546 -33.73 -27.15 21.11
C PRO A 546 -32.63 -28.18 21.42
N ALA A 547 -32.13 -28.89 20.40
CA ALA A 547 -31.09 -29.89 20.50
C ALA A 547 -29.77 -29.43 19.82
N ALA A 548 -29.63 -28.13 19.52
CA ALA A 548 -28.39 -27.60 18.97
C ALA A 548 -27.23 -27.74 19.96
N ASP A 549 -26.10 -28.20 19.45
CA ASP A 549 -24.80 -28.30 20.14
C ASP A 549 -24.14 -26.92 20.36
N GLY A 550 -24.75 -25.85 19.80
CA GLY A 550 -24.30 -24.47 19.93
C GLY A 550 -23.53 -23.97 18.71
N TYR A 551 -23.24 -24.84 17.73
CA TYR A 551 -22.60 -24.47 16.48
C TYR A 551 -23.62 -24.08 15.41
N ALA A 552 -23.21 -23.21 14.49
CA ALA A 552 -24.02 -22.78 13.36
C ALA A 552 -24.32 -23.93 12.37
N GLY A 553 -23.50 -24.99 12.40
CA GLY A 553 -23.68 -26.23 11.66
C GLY A 553 -22.46 -27.16 11.78
N GLY A 554 -22.57 -28.39 11.28
CA GLY A 554 -21.50 -29.39 11.39
C GLY A 554 -20.18 -28.96 10.74
N HIS A 555 -20.21 -28.21 9.63
CA HIS A 555 -19.00 -27.63 9.05
C HIS A 555 -18.33 -26.61 9.97
N ALA A 556 -19.13 -25.75 10.61
CA ALA A 556 -18.62 -24.75 11.53
C ALA A 556 -17.98 -25.37 12.77
N GLU A 557 -18.64 -26.39 13.34
CA GLU A 557 -18.09 -27.20 14.43
C GLU A 557 -16.75 -27.83 14.04
N ARG A 558 -16.66 -28.42 12.85
CA ARG A 558 -15.44 -29.05 12.35
C ARG A 558 -14.26 -28.08 12.36
N TRP A 559 -14.45 -26.85 11.91
CA TRP A 559 -13.39 -25.83 11.88
C TRP A 559 -12.92 -25.50 13.30
N ALA A 560 -13.87 -25.26 14.21
CA ALA A 560 -13.59 -24.98 15.61
C ALA A 560 -12.84 -26.13 16.29
N GLU A 561 -13.27 -27.37 16.00
CA GLU A 561 -12.69 -28.59 16.55
C GLU A 561 -11.22 -28.72 16.18
N VAL A 562 -10.88 -28.68 14.89
CA VAL A 562 -9.48 -28.91 14.47
C VAL A 562 -8.54 -27.80 14.93
N VAL A 563 -9.00 -26.55 14.96
CA VAL A 563 -8.23 -25.43 15.53
C VAL A 563 -8.06 -25.61 17.05
N GLY A 564 -9.12 -26.02 17.75
CA GLY A 564 -9.07 -26.32 19.19
C GLY A 564 -8.19 -27.52 19.54
N LEU A 565 -8.15 -28.55 18.69
CA LEU A 565 -7.23 -29.68 18.82
C LEU A 565 -5.78 -29.24 18.62
N ALA A 566 -5.53 -28.35 17.65
CA ALA A 566 -4.20 -27.79 17.40
C ALA A 566 -3.66 -26.94 18.56
N ASN A 567 -4.53 -26.29 19.34
CA ASN A 567 -4.12 -25.56 20.54
C ASN A 567 -3.39 -26.45 21.57
N ALA A 568 -3.54 -27.77 21.52
CA ALA A 568 -2.83 -28.65 22.44
C ALA A 568 -1.31 -28.68 22.21
N ASP A 569 -0.83 -28.37 20.99
CA ASP A 569 0.58 -28.47 20.61
C ASP A 569 1.09 -27.36 19.68
N VAL A 570 0.24 -26.39 19.33
CA VAL A 570 0.59 -25.13 18.66
C VAL A 570 0.28 -23.98 19.63
N ASP A 571 1.26 -23.13 19.87
CA ASP A 571 1.10 -21.89 20.63
C ASP A 571 0.64 -20.78 19.68
N PHE A 572 -0.66 -20.54 19.60
CA PHE A 572 -1.23 -19.52 18.70
C PHE A 572 -0.86 -18.10 19.15
N ALA A 573 -0.74 -17.88 20.47
CA ALA A 573 -0.34 -16.58 21.02
C ALA A 573 1.08 -16.18 20.61
N ALA A 574 1.96 -17.14 20.30
CA ALA A 574 3.29 -16.84 19.77
C ALA A 574 3.27 -16.22 18.36
N PHE A 575 2.14 -16.27 17.65
CA PHE A 575 1.97 -15.64 16.35
C PHE A 575 1.26 -14.29 16.40
N ASP A 576 0.57 -13.96 17.49
CA ASP A 576 -0.01 -12.63 17.75
C ASP A 576 1.13 -11.67 18.12
N THR A 577 1.86 -11.28 17.08
CA THR A 577 3.03 -10.42 17.20
C THR A 577 2.65 -9.00 17.58
N ASN A 578 1.44 -8.55 17.24
CA ASN A 578 0.98 -7.20 17.57
C ASN A 578 0.38 -7.10 19.00
N GLY A 579 0.00 -8.25 19.58
CA GLY A 579 -0.53 -8.44 20.93
C GLY A 579 -1.96 -7.94 21.13
N ASP A 580 -2.72 -7.72 20.06
CA ASP A 580 -4.09 -7.21 20.11
C ASP A 580 -5.13 -8.32 20.42
N GLY A 581 -4.68 -9.58 20.49
CA GLY A 581 -5.52 -10.74 20.76
C GLY A 581 -6.26 -11.27 19.53
N VAL A 582 -5.90 -10.85 18.32
CA VAL A 582 -6.52 -11.28 17.06
C VAL A 582 -5.44 -11.56 16.02
N LEU A 583 -5.34 -12.81 15.57
CA LEU A 583 -4.41 -13.17 14.51
C LEU A 583 -4.82 -12.56 13.17
N GLN A 584 -3.92 -11.79 12.56
CA GLN A 584 -4.11 -11.22 11.23
C GLN A 584 -3.51 -12.15 10.17
N PRO A 585 -4.30 -12.80 9.29
CA PRO A 585 -3.76 -13.71 8.27
C PRO A 585 -2.73 -13.05 7.34
N GLU A 586 -2.90 -11.75 7.07
CA GLU A 586 -2.12 -10.96 6.13
C GLU A 586 -0.78 -10.49 6.70
N SER A 587 -0.49 -10.69 7.99
CA SER A 587 0.77 -10.22 8.61
C SER A 587 1.34 -11.20 9.64
N GLU A 588 0.52 -12.05 10.23
CA GLU A 588 0.87 -12.89 11.38
C GLU A 588 0.81 -14.39 11.07
N LEU A 589 -0.40 -14.94 10.94
CA LEU A 589 -0.61 -16.37 10.71
C LEU A 589 -1.90 -16.64 9.93
N ALA A 590 -1.75 -17.23 8.75
CA ALA A 590 -2.86 -17.82 8.02
C ALA A 590 -3.03 -19.30 8.42
N VAL A 591 -4.27 -19.74 8.56
CA VAL A 591 -4.62 -21.13 8.88
C VAL A 591 -5.30 -21.79 7.68
N LEU A 592 -4.67 -22.84 7.15
CA LEU A 592 -5.17 -23.66 6.06
C LEU A 592 -5.60 -25.04 6.59
N ILE A 593 -6.87 -25.38 6.45
CA ILE A 593 -7.42 -26.69 6.86
C ILE A 593 -7.52 -27.60 5.64
N VAL A 594 -6.82 -28.72 5.67
CA VAL A 594 -6.91 -29.77 4.65
C VAL A 594 -7.96 -30.79 5.06
N VAL A 595 -8.98 -30.96 4.22
CA VAL A 595 -10.10 -31.89 4.44
C VAL A 595 -9.99 -33.06 3.44
N PRO A 596 -9.70 -34.29 3.89
CA PRO A 596 -9.63 -35.46 3.01
C PRO A 596 -10.92 -35.70 2.22
N GLN A 597 -10.83 -35.60 0.89
CA GLN A 597 -11.96 -35.83 -0.02
C GLN A 597 -11.48 -36.24 -1.42
N GLY A 598 -12.25 -37.10 -2.09
CA GLY A 598 -11.97 -37.57 -3.45
C GLY A 598 -12.16 -36.49 -4.53
N GLY A 599 -13.10 -35.55 -4.31
CA GLY A 599 -13.27 -34.35 -5.13
C GLY A 599 -12.49 -33.17 -4.57
N THR A 600 -11.98 -32.32 -5.47
CA THR A 600 -11.29 -31.08 -5.10
C THR A 600 -12.27 -29.93 -4.92
N ALA A 601 -12.09 -29.15 -3.86
CA ALA A 601 -12.80 -27.90 -3.63
C ALA A 601 -11.99 -27.05 -2.65
N GLY A 602 -12.25 -25.75 -2.66
CA GLY A 602 -11.64 -24.80 -1.75
C GLY A 602 -12.69 -23.84 -1.24
N PHE A 603 -12.51 -23.35 -0.02
CA PHE A 603 -13.29 -22.21 0.47
C PHE A 603 -12.56 -21.42 1.54
N THR A 604 -12.73 -20.10 1.55
CA THR A 604 -12.30 -19.26 2.67
C THR A 604 -13.51 -18.87 3.53
N ARG A 605 -13.36 -18.96 4.86
CA ARG A 605 -14.46 -18.88 5.83
C ARG A 605 -14.08 -18.01 7.03
N ASP A 606 -15.05 -17.21 7.49
CA ASP A 606 -14.95 -16.57 8.80
C ASP A 606 -15.12 -17.64 9.88
N LEU A 607 -14.24 -17.61 10.88
CA LEU A 607 -14.23 -18.59 11.95
C LEU A 607 -15.06 -18.09 13.16
N SER A 608 -16.34 -17.87 12.89
CA SER A 608 -17.38 -17.60 13.89
C SER A 608 -18.35 -18.78 13.99
N PRO A 609 -17.89 -19.94 14.50
CA PRO A 609 -18.59 -21.21 14.29
C PRO A 609 -19.81 -21.37 15.18
N TYR A 610 -19.94 -20.54 16.22
CA TYR A 610 -21.02 -20.62 17.21
C TYR A 610 -22.24 -19.84 16.76
N CYS A 611 -23.41 -20.29 17.20
CA CYS A 611 -24.68 -19.63 16.92
C CYS A 611 -24.82 -18.20 17.44
N THR A 612 -23.97 -17.83 18.39
CA THR A 612 -23.87 -16.49 18.93
C THR A 612 -23.03 -15.55 18.05
N GLY A 613 -22.40 -16.07 16.99
CA GLY A 613 -21.38 -15.36 16.22
C GLY A 613 -20.08 -15.15 17.01
N THR A 614 -19.89 -15.88 18.12
CA THR A 614 -18.64 -15.81 18.89
C THR A 614 -17.49 -16.39 18.05
N PRO A 615 -16.31 -15.75 18.03
CA PRO A 615 -15.16 -16.29 17.32
C PRO A 615 -14.53 -17.47 18.07
N VAL A 616 -13.69 -18.24 17.39
CA VAL A 616 -12.80 -19.23 18.04
C VAL A 616 -11.66 -18.50 18.73
N VAL A 617 -11.47 -18.79 20.02
CA VAL A 617 -10.35 -18.29 20.82
C VAL A 617 -9.47 -19.46 21.23
N VAL A 618 -8.18 -19.38 20.88
CA VAL A 618 -7.13 -20.35 21.16
C VAL A 618 -5.94 -19.62 21.78
N ASP A 619 -5.39 -20.13 22.88
CA ASP A 619 -4.30 -19.49 23.64
C ASP A 619 -4.53 -18.00 24.00
N GLY A 620 -5.80 -17.59 24.09
CA GLY A 620 -6.18 -16.21 24.39
C GLY A 620 -6.25 -15.28 23.17
N VAL A 621 -6.00 -15.81 21.96
CA VAL A 621 -6.09 -15.07 20.69
C VAL A 621 -7.24 -15.56 19.82
N ILE A 622 -7.84 -14.67 19.05
CA ILE A 622 -8.88 -14.96 18.07
C ILE A 622 -8.25 -15.41 16.76
N VAL A 623 -8.73 -16.50 16.19
CA VAL A 623 -8.48 -16.86 14.78
C VAL A 623 -9.70 -16.39 13.99
N PRO A 624 -9.63 -15.28 13.22
CA PRO A 624 -10.82 -14.66 12.64
C PRO A 624 -11.34 -15.38 11.39
N ALA A 625 -10.45 -16.02 10.63
CA ALA A 625 -10.77 -16.68 9.37
C ALA A 625 -9.81 -17.84 9.07
N ILE A 626 -10.24 -18.73 8.18
CA ILE A 626 -9.49 -19.88 7.69
C ILE A 626 -9.67 -20.03 6.18
N SER A 627 -8.75 -20.76 5.55
CA SER A 627 -8.96 -21.35 4.23
C SER A 627 -9.13 -22.86 4.37
N GLU A 628 -9.97 -23.46 3.55
CA GLU A 628 -10.22 -24.89 3.49
C GLU A 628 -9.78 -25.43 2.13
N TRP A 629 -9.13 -26.59 2.13
CA TRP A 629 -8.75 -27.30 0.93
C TRP A 629 -9.18 -28.76 1.00
N PHE A 630 -10.18 -29.11 0.20
CA PHE A 630 -10.71 -30.47 0.11
C PHE A 630 -9.87 -31.25 -0.90
N THR A 631 -9.09 -32.22 -0.45
CA THR A 631 -8.23 -33.02 -1.33
C THR A 631 -7.85 -34.36 -0.72
N SER A 632 -7.64 -35.36 -1.57
CA SER A 632 -6.96 -36.62 -1.25
C SER A 632 -5.72 -36.85 -2.11
N ALA A 633 -5.44 -35.94 -3.04
CA ALA A 633 -4.35 -36.01 -4.00
C ALA A 633 -3.67 -34.64 -4.12
N PRO A 634 -3.09 -34.11 -3.03
CA PRO A 634 -2.65 -32.71 -2.93
C PRO A 634 -1.66 -32.28 -4.03
N SER A 635 -0.84 -33.20 -4.55
CA SER A 635 0.11 -32.92 -5.64
C SER A 635 -0.55 -32.65 -7.01
N LEU A 636 -1.85 -32.91 -7.17
CA LEU A 636 -2.58 -32.74 -8.43
C LEU A 636 -3.52 -31.52 -8.42
N ASN A 637 -3.68 -30.85 -7.28
CA ASN A 637 -4.68 -29.80 -7.09
C ASN A 637 -4.28 -28.76 -6.03
N TRP A 638 -2.98 -28.52 -5.88
CA TRP A 638 -2.44 -27.51 -4.96
C TRP A 638 -2.81 -26.08 -5.40
N GLU A 639 -3.20 -25.92 -6.66
CA GLU A 639 -3.72 -24.68 -7.24
C GLU A 639 -4.99 -24.23 -6.51
N VAL A 640 -5.82 -25.16 -6.04
CA VAL A 640 -7.00 -24.83 -5.21
C VAL A 640 -6.59 -24.26 -3.87
N ALA A 641 -5.60 -24.84 -3.20
CA ALA A 641 -5.06 -24.25 -1.97
C ALA A 641 -4.47 -22.87 -2.23
N THR A 642 -3.82 -22.68 -3.38
CA THR A 642 -3.25 -21.40 -3.79
C THR A 642 -4.33 -20.34 -3.97
N HIS A 643 -5.41 -20.66 -4.70
CA HIS A 643 -6.58 -19.81 -4.90
C HIS A 643 -7.23 -19.41 -3.57
N GLU A 644 -7.53 -20.38 -2.69
CA GLU A 644 -8.16 -20.08 -1.40
C GLU A 644 -7.25 -19.30 -0.47
N LEU A 645 -5.96 -19.56 -0.52
CA LEU A 645 -5.03 -18.82 0.29
C LEU A 645 -4.95 -17.37 -0.20
N ALA A 646 -4.99 -17.10 -1.52
CA ALA A 646 -5.02 -15.74 -2.06
C ALA A 646 -6.20 -14.91 -1.52
N HIS A 647 -7.37 -15.51 -1.33
CA HIS A 647 -8.47 -14.85 -0.62
C HIS A 647 -8.12 -14.43 0.81
N LEU A 648 -7.45 -15.31 1.55
CA LEU A 648 -7.19 -15.12 2.97
C LEU A 648 -6.02 -14.18 3.26
N ILE A 649 -4.91 -14.30 2.52
CA ILE A 649 -3.67 -13.57 2.82
C ILE A 649 -3.41 -12.36 1.92
N LEU A 650 -4.11 -12.26 0.79
CA LEU A 650 -3.97 -11.16 -0.17
C LEU A 650 -5.29 -10.39 -0.36
N GLY A 651 -6.38 -10.86 0.25
CA GLY A 651 -7.70 -10.23 0.14
C GLY A 651 -8.28 -10.25 -1.28
N LEU A 652 -7.85 -11.15 -2.17
CA LEU A 652 -8.35 -11.17 -3.56
C LEU A 652 -9.78 -11.70 -3.60
N THR A 653 -10.51 -11.42 -4.69
CA THR A 653 -11.89 -11.87 -4.86
C THR A 653 -12.04 -12.80 -6.07
N ASP A 654 -13.14 -13.54 -6.08
CA ASP A 654 -13.47 -14.46 -7.17
C ASP A 654 -13.80 -13.69 -8.46
N LEU A 655 -13.28 -14.22 -9.57
CA LEU A 655 -13.45 -13.71 -10.93
C LEU A 655 -14.23 -14.66 -11.84
N TYR A 656 -14.78 -15.75 -11.28
CA TYR A 656 -15.70 -16.61 -12.01
C TYR A 656 -17.15 -16.20 -11.79
N ALA A 657 -18.02 -16.57 -12.74
CA ALA A 657 -19.46 -16.38 -12.62
C ALA A 657 -20.15 -17.73 -12.41
N ASN A 658 -21.07 -17.79 -11.43
CA ASN A 658 -21.90 -18.98 -11.20
C ASN A 658 -22.99 -19.10 -12.30
N GLY A 659 -22.61 -19.38 -13.55
CA GLY A 659 -23.52 -19.50 -14.69
C GLY A 659 -22.87 -19.34 -16.06
N TYR A 660 -23.59 -19.74 -17.12
CA TYR A 660 -23.13 -19.94 -18.51
C TYR A 660 -22.61 -18.71 -19.29
N ASN A 661 -22.17 -17.62 -18.64
CA ASN A 661 -21.68 -16.45 -19.38
C ASN A 661 -20.16 -16.30 -19.27
N PHE A 662 -19.49 -16.81 -20.29
CA PHE A 662 -18.04 -16.87 -20.43
C PHE A 662 -17.44 -15.67 -21.20
N ASP A 663 -18.26 -14.71 -21.65
CA ASP A 663 -17.80 -13.69 -22.62
C ASP A 663 -16.85 -12.66 -22.00
N THR A 664 -17.10 -12.27 -20.74
CA THR A 664 -16.26 -11.31 -20.00
C THR A 664 -15.51 -11.94 -18.82
N GLU A 665 -15.61 -13.26 -18.67
CA GLU A 665 -15.01 -14.01 -17.56
C GLU A 665 -13.50 -14.18 -17.79
N ALA A 666 -12.73 -14.11 -16.70
CA ALA A 666 -11.30 -14.38 -16.72
C ALA A 666 -11.01 -15.81 -17.17
N GLY A 667 -11.77 -16.80 -16.69
CA GLY A 667 -11.56 -18.22 -17.00
C GLY A 667 -10.11 -18.63 -16.73
N SER A 668 -9.46 -19.26 -17.70
CA SER A 668 -8.06 -19.69 -17.55
C SER A 668 -7.01 -18.59 -17.49
N LEU A 669 -7.40 -17.31 -17.54
CA LEU A 669 -6.48 -16.18 -17.56
C LEU A 669 -6.14 -15.62 -16.17
N SER A 670 -6.84 -16.06 -15.11
CA SER A 670 -6.52 -15.68 -13.73
C SER A 670 -6.62 -16.89 -12.81
N LEU A 671 -5.77 -16.96 -11.78
CA LEU A 671 -5.91 -17.89 -10.67
C LEU A 671 -7.24 -17.70 -9.95
N MET A 672 -7.75 -16.47 -9.88
CA MET A 672 -8.98 -16.15 -9.14
C MET A 672 -10.27 -16.52 -9.89
N ALA A 673 -10.17 -17.19 -11.03
CA ALA A 673 -11.31 -17.72 -11.77
C ALA A 673 -11.48 -19.23 -11.52
N ASP A 674 -12.52 -19.83 -12.10
CA ASP A 674 -12.81 -21.26 -11.97
C ASP A 674 -11.93 -22.05 -12.93
N ASN A 675 -10.68 -22.31 -12.51
CA ASN A 675 -9.78 -23.16 -13.26
C ASN A 675 -9.01 -24.16 -12.39
N LEU A 676 -9.51 -25.39 -12.40
CA LEU A 676 -8.93 -26.51 -11.66
C LEU A 676 -7.89 -27.31 -12.44
N SER A 677 -7.56 -26.90 -13.68
CA SER A 677 -6.75 -27.71 -14.60
C SER A 677 -5.54 -26.99 -15.19
N THR A 678 -5.33 -25.73 -14.82
CA THR A 678 -4.19 -24.93 -15.26
C THR A 678 -3.52 -24.30 -14.06
N THR A 679 -2.25 -23.96 -14.23
CA THR A 679 -1.53 -23.10 -13.30
C THR A 679 -1.53 -21.66 -13.83
N SER A 680 -2.70 -21.05 -13.95
CA SER A 680 -2.81 -19.66 -14.40
C SER A 680 -2.16 -18.73 -13.36
N HIS A 681 -1.47 -17.69 -13.81
CA HIS A 681 -1.09 -16.58 -12.96
C HIS A 681 -2.33 -15.80 -12.47
N LEU A 682 -2.12 -14.87 -11.53
CA LEU A 682 -3.04 -13.75 -11.31
C LEU A 682 -3.14 -12.85 -12.55
N ASP A 683 -4.31 -12.23 -12.73
CA ASP A 683 -4.56 -11.19 -13.72
C ASP A 683 -3.73 -9.92 -13.50
N ALA A 684 -3.69 -9.07 -14.53
CA ALA A 684 -2.91 -7.84 -14.55
C ALA A 684 -3.28 -6.89 -13.40
N PHE A 685 -4.57 -6.79 -13.06
CA PHE A 685 -5.06 -5.87 -12.03
C PHE A 685 -4.58 -6.30 -10.65
N HIS A 686 -4.86 -7.53 -10.24
CA HIS A 686 -4.39 -8.03 -8.95
C HIS A 686 -2.85 -7.95 -8.83
N LYS A 687 -2.10 -8.25 -9.89
CA LYS A 687 -0.63 -8.08 -9.87
C LYS A 687 -0.20 -6.63 -9.66
N LEU A 688 -0.86 -5.66 -10.29
CA LEU A 688 -0.57 -4.24 -10.09
C LEU A 688 -0.89 -3.82 -8.65
N SER A 689 -2.08 -4.16 -8.14
CA SER A 689 -2.52 -3.81 -6.78
C SER A 689 -1.62 -4.41 -5.70
N LEU A 690 -1.13 -5.64 -5.92
CA LEU A 690 -0.21 -6.32 -5.00
C LEU A 690 1.23 -5.78 -5.07
N GLY A 691 1.55 -4.91 -6.03
CA GLY A 691 2.92 -4.43 -6.27
C GLY A 691 3.83 -5.46 -6.95
N TRP A 692 3.25 -6.43 -7.64
CA TRP A 692 3.95 -7.54 -8.32
C TRP A 692 4.22 -7.25 -9.80
N ALA A 693 3.51 -6.28 -10.38
CA ALA A 693 3.72 -5.81 -11.75
C ALA A 693 4.01 -4.31 -11.79
N THR A 694 4.71 -3.89 -12.84
CA THR A 694 5.07 -2.52 -13.16
C THR A 694 4.09 -1.94 -14.19
N PRO A 695 3.36 -0.86 -13.86
CA PRO A 695 2.52 -0.19 -14.84
C PRO A 695 3.37 0.53 -15.89
N MET A 696 2.89 0.51 -17.12
CA MET A 696 3.42 1.26 -18.25
C MET A 696 2.27 2.08 -18.82
N TYR A 697 2.31 3.40 -18.73
CA TYR A 697 1.24 4.22 -19.28
C TYR A 697 1.50 4.48 -20.77
N ALA A 698 0.43 4.59 -21.57
CA ALA A 698 0.51 5.01 -22.97
C ALA A 698 0.19 6.51 -23.11
N PRO A 699 1.16 7.43 -22.93
CA PRO A 699 0.88 8.86 -22.90
C PRO A 699 0.62 9.46 -24.30
N ILE A 700 0.97 8.75 -25.37
CA ILE A 700 0.88 9.20 -26.76
C ILE A 700 0.49 8.06 -27.69
N ASP A 701 -0.09 8.39 -28.83
CA ASP A 701 -0.31 7.44 -29.91
C ASP A 701 1.02 6.85 -30.39
N GLY A 702 1.05 5.56 -30.67
CA GLY A 702 2.25 4.91 -31.18
C GLY A 702 2.24 3.39 -31.10
N GLU A 703 3.32 2.79 -31.59
CA GLU A 703 3.58 1.36 -31.46
C GLU A 703 4.20 1.06 -30.09
N TYR A 704 3.57 0.15 -29.34
CA TYR A 704 4.01 -0.35 -28.05
C TYR A 704 4.45 -1.81 -28.19
N GLY A 705 5.45 -2.20 -27.40
CA GLY A 705 5.92 -3.58 -27.31
C GLY A 705 5.82 -4.07 -25.88
N LEU A 706 5.08 -5.16 -25.66
CA LEU A 706 4.98 -5.83 -24.38
C LEU A 706 5.61 -7.21 -24.46
N GLN A 707 6.50 -7.49 -23.51
CA GLN A 707 7.00 -8.84 -23.26
C GLN A 707 6.04 -9.55 -22.33
N ASP A 708 6.01 -10.88 -22.42
CA ASP A 708 5.22 -11.75 -21.55
C ASP A 708 5.33 -11.32 -20.09
N VAL A 709 4.19 -11.14 -19.43
CA VAL A 709 4.14 -10.54 -18.09
C VAL A 709 4.88 -11.38 -17.06
N LYS A 710 5.01 -12.70 -17.26
CA LYS A 710 5.79 -13.56 -16.36
C LYS A 710 7.31 -13.36 -16.46
N GLU A 711 7.78 -12.76 -17.55
CA GLU A 711 9.20 -12.43 -17.74
C GLU A 711 9.48 -10.96 -17.42
N SER A 712 8.58 -10.06 -17.82
CA SER A 712 8.78 -8.61 -17.70
C SER A 712 8.20 -8.02 -16.42
N GLY A 713 7.17 -8.66 -15.86
CA GLY A 713 6.33 -8.09 -14.82
C GLY A 713 5.60 -6.82 -15.26
N ALA A 714 5.43 -6.55 -16.56
CA ALA A 714 4.97 -5.26 -17.04
C ALA A 714 3.55 -5.30 -17.61
N VAL A 715 2.74 -4.28 -17.31
CA VAL A 715 1.34 -4.13 -17.74
C VAL A 715 1.14 -2.75 -18.33
N LEU A 716 0.61 -2.66 -19.54
CA LEU A 716 0.24 -1.37 -20.14
C LEU A 716 -1.10 -0.89 -19.58
N VAL A 717 -1.18 0.39 -19.25
CA VAL A 717 -2.34 1.04 -18.65
C VAL A 717 -2.89 2.11 -19.61
N LEU A 718 -4.19 2.04 -19.87
CA LEU A 718 -4.96 2.98 -20.69
C LEU A 718 -6.03 3.62 -19.80
N PRO A 719 -5.73 4.77 -19.15
CA PRO A 719 -6.60 5.36 -18.14
C PRO A 719 -7.82 6.08 -18.73
N ARG A 720 -8.91 6.17 -17.96
CA ARG A 720 -10.00 7.14 -18.16
C ARG A 720 -9.64 8.46 -17.47
N ASP A 721 -8.90 9.32 -18.17
CA ASP A 721 -8.30 10.56 -17.62
C ASP A 721 -9.08 11.85 -17.95
N GLN A 722 -10.04 11.82 -18.89
CA GLN A 722 -10.79 13.03 -19.32
C GLN A 722 -12.09 13.26 -18.56
N ASP A 723 -12.73 12.19 -18.06
CA ASP A 723 -14.06 12.21 -17.46
C ASP A 723 -14.23 11.06 -16.44
N GLY A 724 -15.41 10.99 -15.82
CA GLY A 724 -15.73 9.95 -14.85
C GLY A 724 -15.30 10.27 -13.42
N ASP A 725 -15.00 9.22 -12.66
CA ASP A 725 -14.59 9.26 -11.25
C ASP A 725 -13.18 8.70 -11.01
N GLY A 726 -12.42 8.46 -12.09
CA GLY A 726 -11.00 8.07 -12.01
C GLY A 726 -10.78 6.64 -11.55
N MET A 727 -11.85 5.84 -11.55
CA MET A 727 -11.86 4.45 -11.10
C MET A 727 -12.11 3.49 -12.27
N GLU A 728 -11.72 3.88 -13.48
CA GLU A 728 -11.93 3.08 -14.69
C GLU A 728 -10.73 3.16 -15.64
N CYS A 729 -10.27 2.00 -16.13
CA CYS A 729 -9.20 1.92 -17.12
C CYS A 729 -9.24 0.62 -17.91
N PHE A 730 -8.39 0.53 -18.93
CA PHE A 730 -8.00 -0.75 -19.51
C PHE A 730 -6.57 -1.11 -19.15
N LEU A 731 -6.33 -2.39 -18.90
CA LEU A 731 -5.00 -2.96 -18.75
C LEU A 731 -4.72 -3.89 -19.92
N VAL A 732 -3.54 -3.79 -20.49
CA VAL A 732 -3.07 -4.70 -21.53
C VAL A 732 -1.84 -5.44 -21.02
N GLU A 733 -1.92 -6.75 -21.00
CA GLU A 733 -0.77 -7.62 -20.73
C GLU A 733 -0.58 -8.60 -21.88
N THR A 734 0.59 -9.22 -21.97
CA THR A 734 0.83 -10.30 -22.92
C THR A 734 1.11 -11.58 -22.18
N ARG A 735 0.52 -12.68 -22.65
CA ARG A 735 0.69 -14.02 -22.11
C ARG A 735 1.15 -14.97 -23.20
N ARG A 736 2.01 -15.91 -22.83
CA ARG A 736 2.27 -17.09 -23.67
C ARG A 736 2.09 -18.34 -22.85
N THR A 737 1.34 -19.27 -23.40
CA THR A 737 1.28 -20.61 -22.84
C THR A 737 2.45 -21.43 -23.37
N ALA A 738 3.11 -22.14 -22.48
CA ALA A 738 4.03 -23.20 -22.83
C ALA A 738 3.73 -24.41 -21.96
N PHE A 739 3.74 -25.60 -22.57
CA PHE A 739 3.63 -26.83 -21.81
C PHE A 739 4.84 -26.94 -20.88
N SER A 740 4.64 -27.27 -19.61
CA SER A 740 5.70 -27.34 -18.59
C SER A 740 6.53 -26.05 -18.42
N ASP A 741 5.89 -24.88 -18.51
CA ASP A 741 6.56 -23.61 -18.24
C ASP A 741 6.95 -23.51 -16.75
N PRO A 742 8.25 -23.33 -16.41
CA PRO A 742 8.67 -23.17 -15.02
C PRO A 742 8.18 -21.87 -14.38
N LEU A 743 7.63 -20.95 -15.17
CA LEU A 743 7.01 -19.71 -14.71
C LEU A 743 5.49 -19.79 -14.72
N TYR A 744 4.86 -20.96 -14.91
CA TYR A 744 3.40 -21.12 -14.96
C TYR A 744 2.73 -20.52 -16.22
N ASP A 745 1.40 -20.40 -16.22
CA ASP A 745 0.51 -20.23 -17.39
C ASP A 745 0.43 -21.46 -18.34
N GLU A 746 0.40 -22.68 -17.76
CA GLU A 746 0.23 -23.91 -18.52
C GLU A 746 -1.22 -24.08 -19.01
N VAL A 747 -1.42 -24.31 -20.31
CA VAL A 747 -2.74 -24.61 -20.92
C VAL A 747 -3.79 -23.51 -20.73
N ILE A 748 -3.37 -22.24 -20.58
CA ILE A 748 -4.32 -21.13 -20.43
C ILE A 748 -5.15 -20.83 -21.69
N GLY A 749 -4.90 -21.54 -22.79
CA GLY A 749 -5.59 -21.36 -24.08
C GLY A 749 -5.13 -20.11 -24.85
N ALA A 750 -4.29 -19.29 -24.23
CA ALA A 750 -3.92 -17.97 -24.68
C ALA A 750 -2.42 -17.84 -25.07
N ASN A 751 -2.15 -17.17 -26.18
CA ASN A 751 -0.86 -16.75 -26.74
C ASN A 751 -1.01 -15.40 -27.42
N GLY A 752 -1.05 -14.32 -26.65
CA GLY A 752 -1.13 -12.97 -27.18
C GLY A 752 -1.46 -11.93 -26.12
N ALA A 753 -2.05 -10.83 -26.57
CA ALA A 753 -2.42 -9.73 -25.70
C ALA A 753 -3.79 -9.98 -25.11
N ILE A 754 -3.91 -9.73 -23.81
CA ILE A 754 -5.15 -9.76 -23.05
C ILE A 754 -5.47 -8.34 -22.65
N VAL A 755 -6.72 -7.94 -22.87
CA VAL A 755 -7.22 -6.63 -22.49
C VAL A 755 -8.21 -6.82 -21.34
N TRP A 756 -7.91 -6.21 -20.21
CA TRP A 756 -8.77 -6.16 -19.03
C TRP A 756 -9.45 -4.79 -18.98
N HIS A 757 -10.74 -4.77 -18.69
CA HIS A 757 -11.50 -3.56 -18.40
C HIS A 757 -11.79 -3.52 -16.90
N ILE A 758 -11.26 -2.50 -16.25
CA ILE A 758 -11.29 -2.30 -14.81
C ILE A 758 -12.29 -1.20 -14.49
N VAL A 759 -13.26 -1.48 -13.63
CA VAL A 759 -14.35 -0.57 -13.24
C VAL A 759 -14.51 -0.64 -11.72
N GLU A 760 -13.69 0.10 -10.97
CA GLU A 760 -13.66 0.04 -9.51
C GLU A 760 -14.83 0.80 -8.87
N SER A 761 -15.36 1.81 -9.57
CA SER A 761 -16.50 2.59 -9.09
C SER A 761 -17.74 1.71 -8.90
N PRO A 762 -18.30 1.61 -7.67
CA PRO A 762 -19.51 0.83 -7.44
C PRO A 762 -20.70 1.30 -8.29
N SER A 763 -20.73 2.59 -8.63
CA SER A 763 -21.81 3.18 -9.44
C SER A 763 -21.70 2.82 -10.91
N GLN A 764 -20.49 2.82 -11.48
CA GLN A 764 -20.25 2.44 -12.87
C GLN A 764 -20.27 0.92 -13.05
N ASN A 765 -19.89 0.18 -12.01
CA ASN A 765 -19.89 -1.26 -12.02
C ASN A 765 -21.32 -1.87 -12.12
N ALA A 766 -22.35 -1.05 -11.88
CA ALA A 766 -23.74 -1.42 -12.10
C ALA A 766 -24.12 -1.53 -13.60
N PHE A 767 -23.35 -0.92 -14.51
CA PHE A 767 -23.60 -1.01 -15.95
C PHE A 767 -23.20 -2.39 -16.48
N GLU A 768 -24.17 -3.07 -17.08
CA GLU A 768 -23.99 -4.38 -17.69
C GLU A 768 -23.15 -4.30 -18.97
N PRO A 769 -22.25 -5.27 -19.21
CA PRO A 769 -21.66 -5.45 -20.54
C PRO A 769 -22.76 -5.70 -21.58
N GLY A 770 -22.63 -5.19 -22.80
CA GLY A 770 -23.69 -5.24 -23.82
C GLY A 770 -24.20 -6.63 -24.29
N CYS A 771 -23.53 -7.72 -23.90
CA CYS A 771 -23.85 -9.13 -24.14
C CYS A 771 -24.61 -9.76 -22.98
N MET A 772 -24.77 -9.00 -21.89
CA MET A 772 -25.53 -9.41 -20.73
C MET A 772 -26.76 -8.52 -20.65
N THR A 773 -27.88 -9.13 -20.30
CA THR A 773 -29.02 -8.37 -19.81
C THR A 773 -28.71 -7.83 -18.41
N LEU A 774 -29.32 -6.71 -18.03
CA LEU A 774 -29.25 -6.19 -16.67
C LEU A 774 -29.64 -7.26 -15.61
N ALA A 775 -30.56 -8.17 -15.94
CA ALA A 775 -30.96 -9.25 -15.04
C ALA A 775 -29.85 -10.30 -14.84
N GLU A 776 -29.15 -10.67 -15.92
CA GLU A 776 -27.98 -11.55 -15.85
C GLU A 776 -26.83 -10.88 -15.10
N TRP A 777 -26.56 -9.60 -15.38
CA TRP A 777 -25.52 -8.85 -14.67
C TRP A 777 -25.82 -8.69 -13.18
N ALA A 778 -27.07 -8.40 -12.83
CA ALA A 778 -27.53 -8.35 -11.45
C ALA A 778 -27.40 -9.70 -10.72
N ALA A 779 -27.38 -10.82 -11.46
CA ALA A 779 -27.17 -12.17 -10.90
C ALA A 779 -25.69 -12.53 -10.73
N VAL A 780 -24.76 -11.84 -11.40
CA VAL A 780 -23.32 -11.97 -11.14
C VAL A 780 -23.05 -11.48 -9.72
N SER A 781 -22.66 -12.38 -8.82
CA SER A 781 -22.31 -12.06 -7.44
C SER A 781 -20.88 -11.55 -7.33
N GLY A 782 -20.63 -10.67 -6.34
CA GLY A 782 -19.30 -10.16 -6.02
C GLY A 782 -18.93 -8.90 -6.78
N ASN A 783 -18.51 -7.86 -6.06
CA ASN A 783 -18.13 -6.58 -6.66
C ASN A 783 -16.92 -6.73 -7.59
N GLY A 784 -15.92 -7.53 -7.23
CA GLY A 784 -14.73 -7.60 -8.07
C GLY A 784 -14.90 -8.39 -9.36
N ARG A 785 -15.77 -9.42 -9.41
CA ARG A 785 -16.14 -10.01 -10.70
C ARG A 785 -16.76 -8.96 -11.63
N ARG A 786 -17.60 -8.08 -11.09
CA ARG A 786 -18.23 -7.04 -11.89
C ARG A 786 -17.21 -5.98 -12.31
N ALA A 787 -16.27 -5.66 -11.41
CA ALA A 787 -15.25 -4.64 -11.62
C ALA A 787 -14.15 -5.06 -12.60
N LEU A 788 -13.86 -6.36 -12.71
CA LEU A 788 -12.83 -6.91 -13.58
C LEU A 788 -13.43 -7.71 -14.73
N ARG A 789 -13.23 -7.23 -15.97
CA ARG A 789 -13.84 -7.82 -17.18
C ARG A 789 -12.75 -8.11 -18.21
N VAL A 790 -12.77 -9.29 -18.83
CA VAL A 790 -11.93 -9.55 -20.01
C VAL A 790 -12.62 -9.01 -21.26
N VAL A 791 -11.88 -8.24 -22.07
CA VAL A 791 -12.32 -7.78 -23.38
C VAL A 791 -11.80 -8.76 -24.44
N ARG A 792 -12.71 -9.51 -25.06
CA ARG A 792 -12.38 -10.53 -26.06
C ARG A 792 -12.60 -10.01 -27.48
N PRO A 793 -11.71 -10.34 -28.43
CA PRO A 793 -12.03 -10.13 -29.84
C PRO A 793 -13.18 -11.09 -30.23
N GLY A 794 -14.22 -10.59 -30.89
CA GLY A 794 -15.38 -11.38 -31.29
C GLY A 794 -15.00 -12.51 -32.23
N VAL A 795 -14.86 -13.74 -31.71
CA VAL A 795 -14.69 -14.95 -32.52
C VAL A 795 -15.68 -16.00 -32.07
N ASP A 796 -16.34 -16.62 -33.04
CA ASP A 796 -17.33 -17.70 -32.91
C ASP A 796 -16.90 -18.75 -31.86
N TYR A 797 -17.70 -18.89 -30.79
CA TYR A 797 -17.41 -19.64 -29.56
C TYR A 797 -17.26 -21.17 -29.74
N ALA A 798 -17.29 -21.68 -30.97
CA ALA A 798 -17.38 -23.11 -31.25
C ALA A 798 -16.11 -23.92 -30.92
N GLY A 799 -15.01 -23.29 -30.49
CA GLY A 799 -13.71 -23.95 -30.30
C GLY A 799 -13.00 -23.79 -28.95
N GLY A 800 -13.48 -22.94 -28.03
CA GLY A 800 -12.89 -22.74 -26.70
C GLY A 800 -11.39 -22.45 -26.68
N SER A 801 -10.98 -21.17 -26.75
CA SER A 801 -9.67 -20.65 -26.24
C SER A 801 -9.25 -19.27 -26.76
N ALA A 802 -9.88 -18.69 -27.78
CA ALA A 802 -9.35 -17.46 -28.40
C ALA A 802 -9.72 -16.17 -27.64
N SER A 803 -9.16 -15.96 -26.45
CA SER A 803 -9.17 -14.65 -25.78
C SER A 803 -8.12 -13.68 -26.33
N ASP A 804 -7.22 -14.15 -27.20
CA ASP A 804 -6.05 -13.38 -27.60
C ASP A 804 -6.27 -12.48 -28.81
N TRP A 805 -5.78 -11.26 -28.64
CA TRP A 805 -5.54 -10.35 -29.75
C TRP A 805 -4.21 -10.74 -30.42
N THR A 806 -4.28 -11.32 -31.63
CA THR A 806 -3.12 -11.74 -32.44
C THR A 806 -3.31 -11.35 -33.90
N PHE A 807 -2.23 -11.36 -34.69
CA PHE A 807 -2.28 -11.09 -36.13
C PHE A 807 -3.29 -11.97 -36.91
N GLY A 808 -3.52 -13.22 -36.46
CA GLY A 808 -4.42 -14.17 -37.14
C GLY A 808 -5.89 -14.07 -36.72
N SER A 809 -6.18 -13.47 -35.56
CA SER A 809 -7.53 -13.12 -35.10
C SER A 809 -7.92 -11.69 -35.50
N TYR A 810 -7.05 -10.98 -36.22
CA TYR A 810 -7.20 -9.57 -36.60
C TYR A 810 -7.83 -9.36 -37.99
N ASP A 811 -8.02 -10.42 -38.79
CA ASP A 811 -8.56 -10.26 -40.15
C ASP A 811 -10.03 -10.73 -40.26
N LEU A 812 -10.85 -9.78 -40.72
CA LEU A 812 -12.20 -9.88 -41.25
C LEU A 812 -13.38 -9.73 -40.26
N LEU A 813 -13.91 -8.50 -40.22
CA LEU A 813 -15.36 -8.21 -40.06
C LEU A 813 -16.01 -8.51 -38.70
N ASP A 814 -15.27 -8.86 -37.66
CA ASP A 814 -15.88 -9.26 -36.38
C ASP A 814 -15.36 -8.47 -35.17
N HIS A 815 -16.26 -8.23 -34.24
CA HIS A 815 -16.29 -7.06 -33.36
C HIS A 815 -15.38 -7.20 -32.12
N GLY A 816 -14.43 -6.29 -31.93
CA GLY A 816 -13.66 -6.10 -30.69
C GLY A 816 -14.44 -5.36 -29.59
N LEU A 817 -15.64 -5.84 -29.27
CA LEU A 817 -16.47 -5.29 -28.20
C LEU A 817 -16.22 -6.10 -26.91
N LEU A 818 -16.65 -5.59 -25.75
CA LEU A 818 -16.94 -6.48 -24.60
C LEU A 818 -17.80 -7.70 -25.02
N CYS A 819 -18.55 -7.55 -26.13
CA CYS A 819 -19.68 -8.37 -26.56
C CYS A 819 -19.93 -8.25 -28.08
N PRO A 820 -19.74 -9.28 -28.92
CA PRO A 820 -19.91 -9.17 -30.37
C PRO A 820 -21.36 -8.83 -30.79
N GLY A 821 -21.57 -7.80 -31.63
CA GLY A 821 -22.87 -7.50 -32.26
C GLY A 821 -23.37 -6.05 -32.22
N MET A 822 -22.66 -5.10 -31.60
CA MET A 822 -23.04 -3.68 -31.62
C MET A 822 -22.29 -2.94 -32.74
N GLY A 823 -22.99 -2.26 -33.65
CA GLY A 823 -22.44 -1.67 -34.88
C GLY A 823 -21.49 -0.46 -34.72
N ALA A 824 -20.63 -0.45 -33.70
CA ALA A 824 -19.58 0.56 -33.48
C ALA A 824 -18.34 0.31 -34.36
N PRO A 825 -17.59 1.36 -34.73
CA PRO A 825 -16.35 1.21 -35.48
C PRO A 825 -15.26 0.46 -34.69
N HIS A 826 -14.95 -0.76 -35.17
CA HIS A 826 -13.65 -1.45 -35.26
C HIS A 826 -12.55 -1.05 -34.25
N ASN A 827 -12.26 -1.91 -33.27
CA ASN A 827 -11.14 -1.85 -32.30
C ASN A 827 -11.17 -0.72 -31.25
N ALA A 828 -12.23 0.08 -31.22
CA ALA A 828 -12.46 1.07 -30.16
C ALA A 828 -12.89 0.39 -28.86
N LEU A 829 -12.22 0.73 -27.76
CA LEU A 829 -12.62 0.31 -26.43
C LEU A 829 -13.75 1.22 -25.93
N LEU A 830 -14.65 0.68 -25.11
CA LEU A 830 -15.80 1.41 -24.56
C LEU A 830 -15.77 1.39 -23.04
N TRP A 831 -16.05 2.53 -22.42
CA TRP A 831 -16.27 2.60 -20.98
C TRP A 831 -17.53 1.83 -20.57
N ALA A 832 -17.68 1.57 -19.28
CA ALA A 832 -18.77 0.80 -18.69
C ALA A 832 -20.13 1.45 -18.95
N ASP A 833 -20.18 2.78 -19.03
CA ASP A 833 -21.38 3.55 -19.38
C ASP A 833 -21.72 3.50 -20.89
N GLY A 834 -20.93 2.78 -21.69
CA GLY A 834 -21.06 2.65 -23.14
C GLY A 834 -20.49 3.83 -23.94
N GLY A 835 -19.90 4.82 -23.25
CA GLY A 835 -19.18 5.92 -23.89
C GLY A 835 -17.93 5.45 -24.63
N GLU A 836 -17.57 6.14 -25.71
CA GLU A 836 -16.31 5.92 -26.40
C GLU A 836 -15.14 6.24 -25.47
N SER A 837 -14.18 5.31 -25.37
CA SER A 837 -13.01 5.54 -24.52
C SER A 837 -11.98 6.49 -25.12
N GLY A 838 -12.08 6.71 -26.44
CA GLY A 838 -11.03 7.31 -27.24
C GLY A 838 -9.87 6.35 -27.52
N TRP A 839 -9.72 5.23 -26.81
CA TRP A 839 -8.63 4.28 -26.99
C TRP A 839 -8.95 3.24 -28.07
N ASN A 840 -8.03 3.11 -29.03
CA ASN A 840 -8.04 2.08 -30.06
C ASN A 840 -6.78 1.21 -29.95
N LEU A 841 -6.96 -0.11 -30.07
CA LEU A 841 -5.86 -1.08 -30.11
C LEU A 841 -5.77 -1.74 -31.48
N LEU A 842 -4.70 -1.44 -32.22
CA LEU A 842 -4.55 -1.78 -33.63
C LEU A 842 -3.29 -2.62 -33.89
N ALA A 843 -3.24 -3.24 -35.07
CA ALA A 843 -2.03 -3.84 -35.65
C ALA A 843 -1.26 -4.80 -34.72
N PHE A 844 -1.98 -5.71 -34.04
CA PHE A 844 -1.35 -6.72 -33.20
C PHE A 844 -0.40 -7.61 -34.01
N GLY A 845 0.87 -7.61 -33.60
CA GLY A 845 1.89 -8.51 -34.10
C GLY A 845 1.63 -9.96 -33.70
N ALA A 846 2.41 -10.87 -34.29
CA ALA A 846 2.43 -12.26 -33.88
C ALA A 846 2.85 -12.39 -32.41
N SER A 847 2.30 -13.39 -31.70
CA SER A 847 2.79 -13.74 -30.37
C SER A 847 4.24 -14.21 -30.46
N GLY A 848 5.12 -13.47 -29.79
CA GLY A 848 6.56 -13.69 -29.77
C GLY A 848 7.12 -13.23 -28.42
N PRO A 849 8.46 -13.18 -28.25
CA PRO A 849 9.07 -12.70 -27.02
C PRO A 849 8.63 -11.29 -26.62
N ILE A 850 8.35 -10.45 -27.63
CA ILE A 850 7.73 -9.14 -27.47
C ILE A 850 6.59 -9.10 -28.48
N GLN A 851 5.36 -8.95 -28.02
CA GLN A 851 4.23 -8.66 -28.88
C GLN A 851 4.10 -7.16 -29.05
N ARG A 852 3.89 -6.72 -30.29
CA ARG A 852 3.73 -5.30 -30.62
C ARG A 852 2.31 -5.01 -31.06
N PHE A 853 1.83 -3.82 -30.77
CA PHE A 853 0.53 -3.31 -31.21
C PHE A 853 0.57 -1.78 -31.20
N VAL A 854 -0.35 -1.16 -31.92
CA VAL A 854 -0.49 0.29 -31.98
C VAL A 854 -1.61 0.72 -31.04
N VAL A 855 -1.35 1.76 -30.25
CA VAL A 855 -2.35 2.45 -29.43
C VAL A 855 -2.61 3.79 -30.09
N GLU A 856 -3.88 4.10 -30.36
CA GLU A 856 -4.30 5.42 -30.88
C GLU A 856 -5.39 6.00 -29.96
N ARG A 857 -5.38 7.33 -29.83
CA ARG A 857 -6.32 8.12 -29.04
C ARG A 857 -7.10 9.08 -29.94
N ASP A 858 -8.41 8.86 -30.09
CA ASP A 858 -9.29 9.66 -30.96
C ASP A 858 -9.59 11.08 -30.44
#